data_AF-E3RTV7-F1
#
_entry.id   AF-E3RTV7-F1
#
_cell.length_a   1.000
_cell.length_b   1.000
_cell.length_c   1.000
_cell.angle_alpha   90.00
_cell.angle_beta   90.00
_cell.angle_gamma   90.00
#
_symmetry.space_group_name_H-M   'P 1'
#
loop_
_entity.id
_entity.type
_entity.pdbx_description
1 polymer ?
#
loop_
_entity_poly.entity_id
_entity_poly.type
_entity_poly.pdbx_seq_one_letter_code
_entity_poly.pdbx_strand_id
1 'polypeptide(L)'
;MSTQPQYSSGHLNETQRHLLSPTLSSPGFSSGYHSPLMHQGPPSPDFNAIKKAQKEDARLKSLIRHLRIISRTLAFLLSLGVLIPITLTLTKFLSTKDTYRTVTLADGTSHTRTAWAKNTRPWPTYMYFSVAVVSTVLHAVTLLAYCCSVGKANTVNTVTSVFSLIVMLGNVGVWAAAVGVYRMQKDWHGISNDLWGWTCSHGASKIQVEFEGVVDFEKYCSVQFANGDIPPLINETSFTGPGVAESEPIVTSNSNYYSTTFGTPGLPYVSTFAPTKPSTPTSSSNEVDQPFTSSPASYATPSPTLPQPSSTLLTLVPSHEPLAQSSNSTHAGYRAVAYYGNWDIYNRNYQPQQIPASKLTHLLYSFANVNSNGTVFLTDTYADTDKHYSTDSWSEAGNNVYGSIKQLQLLKASNRNLKVLLSIGGWTYTNTNRAMDTPMSSTRGIQRFAASCVQLIRDYGFDGVDIDWEYPTTTEQGSAFLGLLQEIRRQMDDYANTLVYGDEFGHEMKPSFLLSIAAPAGETNYRNMPLREISRVTDFVNLMTYDYAGSWGNVTGHASNLYASAEKPLSTPYNTASVLAAYYAAGVPPAKLNLGMPLYGRSFTNTQGLGLPYRGIGIGSWEAGVYDLKDLPLAGAQEFYDAEAGATYSYHNGSGMLVSYDSVPMALRKADYIAQQRLGGAMWWEISGDRTDEGSIVSNVVEKLGGLSGANMESSANWLLYPDSQFDNIRNGISGGQAQRVGRV
;
A
#
# COMPACT_ATOMS: atom_id res chain seq x y z
N MET A 1 -2.63 53.61 -63.14
CA MET A 1 -3.44 53.44 -61.91
C MET A 1 -3.21 52.04 -61.38
N SER A 2 -2.60 51.90 -60.20
CA SER A 2 -2.60 50.70 -59.34
C SER A 2 -1.98 51.10 -57.99
N THR A 3 -2.34 50.44 -56.89
CA THR A 3 -1.99 50.90 -55.53
C THR A 3 -1.62 49.77 -54.58
N GLN A 4 -0.41 49.89 -53.99
CA GLN A 4 0.02 49.32 -52.70
C GLN A 4 0.09 47.78 -52.55
N PRO A 5 0.73 47.26 -51.46
CA PRO A 5 1.66 47.92 -50.52
C PRO A 5 3.05 47.25 -50.45
N GLN A 6 4.01 47.93 -49.82
CA GLN A 6 5.21 47.34 -49.23
C GLN A 6 5.45 47.96 -47.84
N TYR A 7 6.12 47.21 -46.96
CA TYR A 7 6.86 47.74 -45.81
C TYR A 7 8.18 46.98 -45.68
N SER A 8 9.25 47.68 -45.27
CA SER A 8 10.62 47.16 -45.26
C SER A 8 11.30 47.36 -43.90
N SER A 9 12.28 46.50 -43.62
CA SER A 9 13.25 46.62 -42.53
C SER A 9 14.32 47.71 -42.79
N GLY A 10 14.95 48.23 -41.72
CA GLY A 10 16.21 48.98 -41.79
C GLY A 10 16.62 49.69 -40.48
N HIS A 11 17.86 49.50 -40.03
CA HIS A 11 18.49 50.25 -38.90
C HIS A 11 19.22 51.51 -39.38
N LEU A 12 19.51 52.48 -38.49
CA LEU A 12 20.89 52.93 -38.14
C LEU A 12 20.96 54.00 -36.99
N ASN A 13 22.16 54.52 -36.72
CA ASN A 13 22.70 55.03 -35.44
C ASN A 13 22.70 56.57 -35.18
N GLU A 14 23.11 56.95 -33.95
CA GLU A 14 23.80 58.22 -33.50
C GLU A 14 22.97 59.53 -33.49
N THR A 15 23.15 60.52 -32.59
CA THR A 15 24.37 61.07 -31.93
C THR A 15 24.05 61.78 -30.57
N GLN A 16 25.06 62.18 -29.78
CA GLN A 16 24.95 62.93 -28.50
C GLN A 16 24.78 64.48 -28.65
N ARG A 17 24.39 65.20 -27.56
CA ARG A 17 25.24 66.22 -26.84
C ARG A 17 24.53 67.12 -25.78
N HIS A 18 25.22 67.32 -24.64
CA HIS A 18 25.35 68.57 -23.82
C HIS A 18 24.09 69.19 -23.12
N LEU A 19 24.18 70.02 -22.05
CA LEU A 19 25.27 70.45 -21.12
C LEU A 19 24.66 71.07 -19.82
N LEU A 20 25.45 71.12 -18.72
CA LEU A 20 25.61 72.22 -17.71
C LEU A 20 25.78 71.76 -16.25
N SER A 21 26.42 72.62 -15.44
CA SER A 21 26.83 72.50 -14.02
C SER A 21 27.25 73.92 -13.53
N PRO A 22 27.96 74.19 -12.40
CA PRO A 22 28.26 73.45 -11.15
C PRO A 22 28.10 74.33 -9.87
N THR A 23 28.77 73.97 -8.74
CA THR A 23 29.24 74.81 -7.58
C THR A 23 28.29 75.10 -6.39
N LEU A 24 28.75 75.29 -5.13
CA LEU A 24 29.98 74.88 -4.38
C LEU A 24 29.80 75.13 -2.86
N SER A 25 30.27 74.24 -1.97
CA SER A 25 30.91 74.54 -0.66
C SER A 25 31.27 73.25 0.12
N SER A 26 32.19 73.36 1.10
CA SER A 26 32.85 72.25 1.83
C SER A 26 33.15 72.68 3.28
N PRO A 27 33.89 71.93 4.15
CA PRO A 27 34.19 70.49 4.23
C PRO A 27 33.93 69.87 5.64
N GLY A 28 34.08 68.54 5.82
CA GLY A 28 34.08 67.92 7.16
C GLY A 28 34.37 66.40 7.17
N PHE A 29 35.52 65.99 7.71
CA PHE A 29 35.98 64.59 7.78
C PHE A 29 35.08 63.67 8.65
N SER A 30 34.79 62.44 8.19
CA SER A 30 35.57 61.24 8.60
C SER A 30 35.05 59.90 8.00
N SER A 31 35.99 59.07 7.52
CA SER A 31 35.98 57.58 7.47
C SER A 31 34.65 56.78 7.39
N GLY A 32 34.44 56.08 6.27
CA GLY A 32 33.48 54.95 6.19
C GLY A 32 33.12 54.54 4.76
N TYR A 33 33.75 53.50 4.21
CA TYR A 33 33.47 53.05 2.83
C TYR A 33 32.16 52.25 2.74
N HIS A 34 31.16 52.82 2.07
CA HIS A 34 30.07 52.07 1.44
C HIS A 34 30.30 52.03 -0.08
N SER A 35 30.42 50.83 -0.65
CA SER A 35 30.36 50.62 -2.11
C SER A 35 28.91 50.33 -2.53
N PRO A 36 28.35 51.05 -3.52
CA PRO A 36 26.95 50.88 -3.93
C PRO A 36 26.73 49.66 -4.83
N LEU A 37 25.46 49.21 -4.87
CA LEU A 37 25.00 48.09 -5.70
C LEU A 37 25.16 48.36 -7.20
N MET A 38 25.83 47.45 -7.91
CA MET A 38 25.78 47.35 -9.37
C MET A 38 24.65 46.40 -9.78
N HIS A 39 23.70 46.88 -10.59
CA HIS A 39 22.72 46.02 -11.25
C HIS A 39 23.43 45.10 -12.27
N GLN A 40 23.42 43.79 -12.04
CA GLN A 40 23.75 42.83 -13.10
C GLN A 40 22.49 42.52 -13.92
N GLY A 41 22.63 42.58 -15.25
CA GLY A 41 21.64 41.99 -16.16
C GLY A 41 21.74 40.47 -16.18
N PRO A 42 20.78 39.75 -16.80
CA PRO A 42 20.81 38.30 -16.89
C PRO A 42 22.08 37.82 -17.64
N PRO A 43 22.73 36.74 -17.19
CA PRO A 43 23.92 36.22 -17.85
C PRO A 43 23.60 35.71 -19.26
N SER A 44 24.55 35.86 -20.18
CA SER A 44 24.45 35.28 -21.52
C SER A 44 24.42 33.75 -21.46
N PRO A 45 23.70 33.08 -22.37
CA PRO A 45 23.60 31.62 -22.35
C PRO A 45 24.96 30.97 -22.60
N ASP A 46 25.38 30.07 -21.71
CA ASP A 46 26.65 29.34 -21.87
C ASP A 46 26.55 28.36 -23.05
N PHE A 47 27.16 28.75 -24.17
CA PHE A 47 27.28 27.93 -25.36
C PHE A 47 28.03 26.61 -25.13
N ASN A 48 28.85 26.50 -24.08
CA ASN A 48 29.53 25.26 -23.73
C ASN A 48 28.58 24.30 -22.97
N ALA A 49 27.79 24.79 -22.02
CA ALA A 49 26.69 24.03 -21.42
C ALA A 49 25.69 23.54 -22.49
N ILE A 50 25.32 24.39 -23.46
CA ILE A 50 24.43 23.98 -24.57
C ILE A 50 25.06 22.87 -25.42
N LYS A 51 26.34 22.99 -25.80
CA LYS A 51 27.06 21.94 -26.55
C LYS A 51 27.22 20.65 -25.73
N LYS A 52 27.41 20.74 -24.41
CA LYS A 52 27.47 19.59 -23.50
C LYS A 52 26.12 18.88 -23.45
N ALA A 53 25.03 19.62 -23.23
CA ALA A 53 23.67 19.09 -23.21
C ALA A 53 23.28 18.42 -24.53
N GLN A 54 23.64 19.01 -25.69
CA GLN A 54 23.44 18.39 -27.00
C GLN A 54 24.22 17.08 -27.18
N LYS A 55 25.44 16.99 -26.62
CA LYS A 55 26.26 15.77 -26.66
C LYS A 55 25.74 14.67 -25.73
N GLU A 56 25.18 15.05 -24.58
CA GLU A 56 24.54 14.15 -23.62
C GLU A 56 23.18 13.64 -24.13
N ASP A 57 22.36 14.51 -24.74
CA ASP A 57 21.14 14.16 -25.47
C ASP A 57 21.41 13.18 -26.62
N ALA A 58 22.43 13.42 -27.44
CA ALA A 58 22.84 12.49 -28.50
C ALA A 58 23.28 11.12 -27.95
N ARG A 59 23.99 11.09 -26.81
CA ARG A 59 24.38 9.85 -26.11
C ARG A 59 23.16 9.11 -25.57
N LEU A 60 22.20 9.83 -24.97
CA LEU A 60 20.97 9.27 -24.40
C LEU A 60 20.08 8.68 -25.50
N LYS A 61 19.89 9.41 -26.62
CA LYS A 61 19.18 8.93 -27.82
C LYS A 61 19.84 7.69 -28.44
N SER A 62 21.16 7.60 -28.38
CA SER A 62 21.89 6.38 -28.78
C SER A 62 21.59 5.21 -27.84
N LEU A 63 21.69 5.39 -26.52
CA LEU A 63 21.38 4.35 -25.53
C LEU A 63 19.93 3.84 -25.65
N ILE A 64 18.96 4.74 -25.78
CA ILE A 64 17.54 4.41 -25.99
C ILE A 64 17.34 3.56 -27.26
N ARG A 65 18.09 3.84 -28.34
CA ARG A 65 18.04 3.04 -29.57
C ARG A 65 18.57 1.61 -29.35
N HIS A 66 19.70 1.45 -28.66
CA HIS A 66 20.27 0.13 -28.37
C HIS A 66 19.34 -0.70 -27.46
N LEU A 67 18.80 -0.11 -26.39
CA LEU A 67 17.85 -0.77 -25.48
C LEU A 67 16.57 -1.20 -26.21
N ARG A 68 16.04 -0.37 -27.12
CA ARG A 68 14.88 -0.73 -27.96
C ARG A 68 15.19 -1.90 -28.90
N ILE A 69 16.37 -1.95 -29.52
CA ILE A 69 16.78 -3.08 -30.37
C ILE A 69 16.89 -4.37 -29.53
N ILE A 70 17.58 -4.33 -28.39
CA ILE A 70 17.72 -5.48 -27.47
C ILE A 70 16.34 -6.01 -27.05
N SER A 71 15.43 -5.13 -26.64
CA SER A 71 14.05 -5.48 -26.26
C SER A 71 13.27 -6.15 -27.40
N ARG A 72 13.37 -5.65 -28.64
CA ARG A 72 12.67 -6.25 -29.80
C ARG A 72 13.30 -7.59 -30.23
N THR A 73 14.62 -7.74 -30.15
CA THR A 73 15.30 -9.03 -30.38
C THR A 73 14.86 -10.07 -29.36
N LEU A 74 14.79 -9.72 -28.06
CA LEU A 74 14.31 -10.63 -27.02
C LEU A 74 12.86 -11.07 -27.26
N ALA A 75 11.96 -10.15 -27.62
CA ALA A 75 10.57 -10.46 -27.96
C ALA A 75 10.43 -11.40 -29.17
N PHE A 76 11.29 -11.24 -30.19
CA PHE A 76 11.34 -12.15 -31.34
C PHE A 76 11.81 -13.56 -30.95
N LEU A 77 12.85 -13.68 -30.13
CA LEU A 77 13.35 -14.96 -29.65
C LEU A 77 12.32 -15.70 -28.78
N LEU A 78 11.59 -14.98 -27.92
CA LEU A 78 10.48 -15.54 -27.13
C LEU A 78 9.32 -16.01 -28.03
N SER A 79 9.00 -15.25 -29.09
CA SER A 79 7.96 -15.66 -30.05
C SER A 79 8.33 -16.94 -30.80
N LEU A 80 9.60 -17.10 -31.19
CA LEU A 80 10.12 -18.36 -31.77
C LEU A 80 10.07 -19.51 -30.77
N GLY A 81 10.43 -19.26 -29.50
CA GLY A 81 10.36 -20.24 -28.41
C GLY A 81 8.96 -20.79 -28.17
N VAL A 82 7.91 -20.01 -28.43
CA VAL A 82 6.51 -20.48 -28.37
C VAL A 82 6.07 -21.13 -29.69
N LEU A 83 6.46 -20.57 -30.85
CA LEU A 83 6.05 -21.08 -32.15
C LEU A 83 6.60 -22.48 -32.45
N ILE A 84 7.85 -22.78 -32.09
CA ILE A 84 8.51 -24.05 -32.43
C ILE A 84 7.82 -25.26 -31.77
N PRO A 85 7.59 -25.32 -30.43
CA PRO A 85 6.87 -26.42 -29.78
C PRO A 85 5.45 -26.61 -30.32
N ILE A 86 4.70 -25.53 -30.56
CA ILE A 86 3.34 -25.62 -31.10
C ILE A 86 3.36 -26.22 -32.51
N THR A 87 4.29 -25.78 -33.37
CA THR A 87 4.45 -26.30 -34.73
C THR A 87 4.78 -27.80 -34.70
N LEU A 88 5.76 -28.21 -33.89
CA LEU A 88 6.16 -29.62 -33.75
C LEU A 88 5.00 -30.50 -33.27
N THR A 89 4.25 -30.04 -32.26
CA THR A 89 3.07 -30.75 -31.73
C THR A 89 1.99 -30.90 -32.80
N LEU A 90 1.69 -29.82 -33.55
CA LEU A 90 0.64 -29.80 -34.56
C LEU A 90 0.98 -30.64 -35.80
N THR A 91 2.22 -30.58 -36.28
CA THR A 91 2.71 -31.46 -37.35
C THR A 91 2.70 -32.93 -36.93
N LYS A 92 3.02 -33.23 -35.66
CA LYS A 92 2.97 -34.61 -35.15
C LYS A 92 1.56 -35.14 -35.03
N PHE A 93 0.62 -34.34 -34.54
CA PHE A 93 -0.81 -34.69 -34.55
C PHE A 93 -1.30 -34.97 -35.96
N LEU A 94 -1.10 -34.03 -36.89
CA LEU A 94 -1.56 -34.16 -38.29
C LEU A 94 -1.01 -35.39 -39.02
N SER A 95 0.21 -35.83 -38.69
CA SER A 95 0.84 -37.01 -39.29
C SER A 95 0.53 -38.35 -38.61
N THR A 96 -0.09 -38.34 -37.42
CA THR A 96 -0.33 -39.57 -36.63
C THR A 96 -1.79 -39.76 -36.18
N LYS A 97 -2.67 -38.77 -36.38
CA LYS A 97 -4.08 -38.80 -35.95
C LYS A 97 -4.88 -40.02 -36.45
N ASP A 98 -4.53 -40.56 -37.62
CA ASP A 98 -5.19 -41.72 -38.24
C ASP A 98 -4.36 -43.02 -38.09
N THR A 99 -3.30 -43.01 -37.25
CA THR A 99 -2.49 -44.20 -36.98
C THR A 99 -3.06 -44.98 -35.80
N TYR A 100 -3.50 -46.21 -36.05
CA TYR A 100 -4.11 -47.08 -35.05
C TYR A 100 -3.12 -48.14 -34.52
N ARG A 101 -3.20 -48.43 -33.23
CA ARG A 101 -2.52 -49.53 -32.54
C ARG A 101 -3.50 -50.25 -31.62
N THR A 102 -3.27 -51.54 -31.42
CA THR A 102 -3.96 -52.33 -30.41
C THR A 102 -3.23 -52.15 -29.08
N VAL A 103 -3.89 -51.53 -28.10
CA VAL A 103 -3.40 -51.35 -26.73
C VAL A 103 -4.11 -52.37 -25.85
N THR A 104 -3.37 -53.00 -24.92
CA THR A 104 -3.96 -53.98 -23.99
C THR A 104 -4.08 -53.35 -22.59
N LEU A 105 -5.27 -53.39 -22.02
CA LEU A 105 -5.57 -52.85 -20.70
C LEU A 105 -5.15 -53.83 -19.60
N ALA A 106 -5.06 -53.34 -18.36
CA ALA A 106 -4.59 -54.11 -17.20
C ALA A 106 -5.53 -55.27 -16.78
N ASP A 107 -6.73 -55.34 -17.35
CA ASP A 107 -7.68 -56.46 -17.22
C ASP A 107 -7.49 -57.57 -18.27
N GLY A 108 -6.55 -57.40 -19.21
CA GLY A 108 -6.29 -58.31 -20.32
C GLY A 108 -7.11 -58.06 -21.58
N THR A 109 -7.96 -57.02 -21.63
CA THR A 109 -8.72 -56.67 -22.83
C THR A 109 -7.90 -55.85 -23.82
N SER A 110 -7.98 -56.16 -25.12
CA SER A 110 -7.23 -55.47 -26.17
C SER A 110 -8.14 -54.57 -27.01
N HIS A 111 -7.84 -53.27 -27.05
CA HIS A 111 -8.63 -52.26 -27.76
C HIS A 111 -7.78 -51.49 -28.79
N THR A 112 -8.26 -51.43 -30.04
CA THR A 112 -7.65 -50.62 -31.10
C THR A 112 -7.98 -49.14 -30.90
N ARG A 113 -6.95 -48.29 -30.79
CA ARG A 113 -7.07 -46.83 -30.63
C ARG A 113 -5.97 -46.08 -31.40
N THR A 114 -6.12 -44.76 -31.54
CA THR A 114 -5.06 -43.89 -32.07
C THR A 114 -4.18 -43.34 -30.94
N ALA A 115 -3.13 -42.61 -31.29
CA ALA A 115 -2.21 -41.96 -30.35
C ALA A 115 -2.86 -40.79 -29.54
N TRP A 116 -4.11 -40.43 -29.82
CA TRP A 116 -4.73 -39.20 -29.34
C TRP A 116 -6.09 -39.50 -28.68
N ALA A 117 -6.56 -38.60 -27.81
CA ALA A 117 -7.81 -38.77 -27.07
C ALA A 117 -9.01 -39.02 -28.01
N LYS A 118 -9.94 -39.89 -27.60
CA LYS A 118 -11.14 -40.29 -28.39
C LYS A 118 -11.95 -39.08 -28.90
N ASN A 119 -11.98 -38.00 -28.13
CA ASN A 119 -12.65 -36.73 -28.44
C ASN A 119 -11.65 -35.54 -28.57
N THR A 120 -10.49 -35.76 -29.19
CA THR A 120 -9.41 -34.75 -29.33
C THR A 120 -9.94 -33.43 -29.90
N ARG A 121 -9.60 -32.32 -29.21
CA ARG A 121 -9.95 -30.94 -29.59
C ARG A 121 -8.69 -30.18 -30.04
N PRO A 122 -8.36 -30.18 -31.35
CA PRO A 122 -7.14 -29.54 -31.85
C PRO A 122 -7.30 -28.03 -32.11
N TRP A 123 -8.52 -27.50 -32.09
CA TRP A 123 -8.80 -26.09 -32.39
C TRP A 123 -8.02 -25.06 -31.54
N PRO A 124 -7.78 -25.26 -30.23
CA PRO A 124 -7.00 -24.32 -29.43
C PRO A 124 -5.55 -24.26 -29.93
N THR A 125 -4.97 -25.41 -30.29
CA THR A 125 -3.61 -25.49 -30.84
C THR A 125 -3.49 -24.82 -32.20
N TYR A 126 -4.51 -24.91 -33.07
CA TYR A 126 -4.57 -24.13 -34.31
C TYR A 126 -4.66 -22.62 -34.04
N MET A 127 -5.42 -22.19 -33.02
CA MET A 127 -5.51 -20.79 -32.61
C MET A 127 -4.16 -20.28 -32.08
N TYR A 128 -3.53 -20.99 -31.14
CA TYR A 128 -2.22 -20.62 -30.58
C TYR A 128 -1.11 -20.64 -31.64
N PHE A 129 -1.15 -21.59 -32.59
CA PHE A 129 -0.25 -21.60 -33.75
C PHE A 129 -0.40 -20.33 -34.59
N SER A 130 -1.64 -19.97 -34.96
CA SER A 130 -1.93 -18.78 -35.76
C SER A 130 -1.47 -17.49 -35.06
N VAL A 131 -1.70 -17.40 -33.75
CA VAL A 131 -1.21 -16.32 -32.87
C VAL A 131 0.32 -16.24 -32.87
N ALA A 132 1.00 -17.37 -32.66
CA ALA A 132 2.46 -17.42 -32.59
C ALA A 132 3.11 -17.08 -33.94
N VAL A 133 2.52 -17.50 -35.07
CA VAL A 133 2.95 -17.11 -36.42
C VAL A 133 2.82 -15.59 -36.62
N VAL A 134 1.63 -15.02 -36.35
CA VAL A 134 1.39 -13.58 -36.53
C VAL A 134 2.34 -12.74 -35.66
N SER A 135 2.52 -13.11 -34.38
CA SER A 135 3.46 -12.43 -33.47
C SER A 135 4.90 -12.51 -33.99
N THR A 136 5.37 -13.70 -34.39
CA THR A 136 6.73 -13.91 -34.90
C THR A 136 6.99 -13.10 -36.17
N VAL A 137 6.03 -13.03 -37.09
CA VAL A 137 6.13 -12.22 -38.32
C VAL A 137 6.17 -10.72 -38.00
N LEU A 138 5.32 -10.23 -37.10
CA LEU A 138 5.32 -8.82 -36.66
C LEU A 138 6.67 -8.41 -36.04
N HIS A 139 7.24 -9.27 -35.19
CA HIS A 139 8.53 -8.99 -34.57
C HIS A 139 9.70 -9.08 -35.58
N ALA A 140 9.66 -10.03 -36.53
CA ALA A 140 10.65 -10.11 -37.62
C ALA A 140 10.63 -8.87 -38.52
N VAL A 141 9.44 -8.44 -38.99
CA VAL A 141 9.27 -7.23 -39.81
C VAL A 141 9.73 -5.98 -39.06
N THR A 142 9.42 -5.90 -37.76
CA THR A 142 9.89 -4.80 -36.90
C THR A 142 11.41 -4.77 -36.79
N LEU A 143 12.06 -5.93 -36.60
CA LEU A 143 13.51 -6.02 -36.48
C LEU A 143 14.22 -5.64 -37.80
N LEU A 144 13.72 -6.13 -38.93
CA LEU A 144 14.21 -5.75 -40.27
C LEU A 144 14.08 -4.24 -40.52
N ALA A 145 12.96 -3.63 -40.15
CA ALA A 145 12.75 -2.19 -40.29
C ALA A 145 13.76 -1.37 -39.46
N TYR A 146 14.19 -1.86 -38.29
CA TYR A 146 15.25 -1.23 -37.49
C TYR A 146 16.65 -1.39 -38.10
N CYS A 147 16.92 -2.49 -38.82
CA CYS A 147 18.19 -2.70 -39.51
C CYS A 147 18.35 -1.86 -40.79
N CYS A 148 17.26 -1.55 -41.51
CA CYS A 148 17.34 -1.04 -42.87
C CYS A 148 17.36 0.50 -43.03
N SER A 149 17.20 1.33 -41.99
CA SER A 149 17.32 2.79 -42.18
C SER A 149 17.72 3.61 -40.94
N VAL A 150 18.76 4.44 -41.11
CA VAL A 150 19.21 5.43 -40.11
C VAL A 150 18.87 6.87 -40.52
N GLY A 151 18.50 7.12 -41.79
CA GLY A 151 18.52 8.45 -42.41
C GLY A 151 17.25 9.32 -42.31
N LYS A 152 16.10 8.80 -41.86
CA LYS A 152 14.82 9.55 -41.77
C LYS A 152 14.19 9.56 -40.36
N ALA A 153 15.03 9.60 -39.33
CA ALA A 153 14.66 9.28 -37.95
C ALA A 153 13.56 10.15 -37.30
N ASN A 154 13.35 11.41 -37.73
CA ASN A 154 12.39 12.31 -37.06
C ASN A 154 10.93 12.14 -37.52
N THR A 155 10.67 11.86 -38.80
CA THR A 155 9.30 11.64 -39.30
C THR A 155 8.73 10.29 -38.84
N VAL A 156 9.61 9.32 -38.63
CA VAL A 156 9.26 7.94 -38.27
C VAL A 156 8.76 7.82 -36.82
N ASN A 157 9.13 8.73 -35.92
CA ASN A 157 8.82 8.58 -34.48
C ASN A 157 7.31 8.54 -34.18
N THR A 158 6.47 9.32 -34.89
CA THR A 158 5.00 9.28 -34.73
C THR A 158 4.41 7.99 -35.29
N VAL A 159 4.77 7.63 -36.53
CA VAL A 159 4.25 6.43 -37.21
C VAL A 159 4.65 5.16 -36.46
N THR A 160 5.91 5.04 -36.04
CA THR A 160 6.39 3.89 -35.26
C THR A 160 5.86 3.88 -33.82
N SER A 161 5.48 5.02 -33.23
CA SER A 161 4.81 5.03 -31.91
C SER A 161 3.36 4.55 -32.03
N VAL A 162 2.60 5.04 -33.02
CA VAL A 162 1.23 4.55 -33.29
C VAL A 162 1.25 3.08 -33.69
N PHE A 163 2.16 2.66 -34.58
CA PHE A 163 2.33 1.25 -34.94
C PHE A 163 2.75 0.39 -33.74
N SER A 164 3.68 0.86 -32.89
CA SER A 164 4.06 0.14 -31.67
C SER A 164 2.91 0.03 -30.67
N LEU A 165 2.05 1.05 -30.57
CA LEU A 165 0.85 1.03 -29.73
C LEU A 165 -0.18 0.04 -30.27
N ILE A 166 -0.43 0.03 -31.58
CA ILE A 166 -1.33 -0.94 -32.24
C ILE A 166 -0.80 -2.37 -32.08
N VAL A 167 0.51 -2.60 -32.25
CA VAL A 167 1.16 -3.91 -32.04
C VAL A 167 1.11 -4.31 -30.55
N MET A 168 1.27 -3.38 -29.62
CA MET A 168 1.15 -3.64 -28.18
C MET A 168 -0.28 -4.02 -27.79
N LEU A 169 -1.27 -3.23 -28.20
CA LEU A 169 -2.69 -3.49 -27.95
C LEU A 169 -3.16 -4.78 -28.64
N GLY A 170 -2.68 -5.05 -29.86
CA GLY A 170 -2.92 -6.30 -30.57
C GLY A 170 -2.36 -7.50 -29.82
N ASN A 171 -1.09 -7.44 -29.38
CA ASN A 171 -0.50 -8.49 -28.55
C ASN A 171 -1.24 -8.67 -27.22
N VAL A 172 -1.62 -7.58 -26.53
CA VAL A 172 -2.38 -7.65 -25.26
C VAL A 172 -3.75 -8.28 -25.47
N GLY A 173 -4.51 -7.86 -26.48
CA GLY A 173 -5.82 -8.45 -26.80
C GLY A 173 -5.73 -9.93 -27.18
N VAL A 174 -4.70 -10.30 -27.95
CA VAL A 174 -4.42 -11.69 -28.34
C VAL A 174 -4.02 -12.55 -27.14
N TRP A 175 -3.15 -12.07 -26.25
CA TRP A 175 -2.77 -12.79 -25.04
C TRP A 175 -3.91 -12.85 -24.01
N ALA A 176 -4.75 -11.81 -23.90
CA ALA A 176 -5.95 -11.83 -23.07
C ALA A 176 -6.97 -12.87 -23.58
N ALA A 177 -7.20 -12.94 -24.90
CA ALA A 177 -8.03 -13.98 -25.51
C ALA A 177 -7.43 -15.38 -25.30
N ALA A 178 -6.11 -15.53 -25.45
CA ALA A 178 -5.40 -16.79 -25.21
C ALA A 178 -5.57 -17.29 -23.76
N VAL A 179 -5.42 -16.40 -22.77
CA VAL A 179 -5.59 -16.70 -21.34
C VAL A 179 -7.04 -16.97 -20.97
N GLY A 180 -8.00 -16.22 -21.54
CA GLY A 180 -9.43 -16.44 -21.36
C GLY A 180 -9.86 -17.83 -21.85
N VAL A 181 -9.50 -18.19 -23.08
CA VAL A 181 -9.76 -19.52 -23.65
C VAL A 181 -9.05 -20.63 -22.85
N TYR A 182 -7.81 -20.42 -22.42
CA TYR A 182 -7.06 -21.39 -21.61
C TYR A 182 -7.77 -21.69 -20.28
N ARG A 183 -8.22 -20.65 -19.55
CA ARG A 183 -9.00 -20.82 -18.31
C ARG A 183 -10.32 -21.54 -18.57
N MET A 184 -11.12 -21.06 -19.53
CA MET A 184 -12.42 -21.67 -19.87
C MET A 184 -12.35 -23.15 -20.30
N GLN A 185 -11.19 -23.64 -20.75
CA GLN A 185 -11.03 -25.05 -21.12
C GLN A 185 -10.36 -25.90 -20.03
N LYS A 186 -9.53 -25.32 -19.16
CA LYS A 186 -8.86 -26.06 -18.07
C LYS A 186 -9.85 -26.55 -17.01
N ASP A 187 -10.92 -25.78 -16.76
CA ASP A 187 -11.83 -26.02 -15.65
C ASP A 187 -12.93 -27.08 -15.95
N TRP A 188 -12.97 -27.64 -17.18
CA TRP A 188 -14.01 -28.60 -17.59
C TRP A 188 -13.68 -30.05 -17.19
N HIS A 189 -13.94 -30.40 -15.94
CA HIS A 189 -13.91 -31.76 -15.37
C HIS A 189 -12.54 -32.50 -15.39
N GLY A 190 -11.41 -31.79 -15.52
CA GLY A 190 -10.07 -32.37 -15.33
C GLY A 190 -9.55 -33.33 -16.43
N ILE A 191 -10.39 -33.73 -17.39
CA ILE A 191 -9.98 -34.59 -18.50
C ILE A 191 -9.43 -33.74 -19.65
N SER A 192 -8.11 -33.61 -19.76
CA SER A 192 -7.49 -32.98 -20.94
C SER A 192 -7.76 -33.80 -22.19
N ASN A 193 -8.49 -33.18 -23.13
CA ASN A 193 -8.77 -33.68 -24.47
C ASN A 193 -8.18 -32.74 -25.55
N ASP A 194 -7.41 -31.73 -25.15
CA ASP A 194 -6.65 -30.86 -26.05
C ASP A 194 -5.26 -31.46 -26.35
N LEU A 195 -4.61 -31.03 -27.42
CA LEU A 195 -3.33 -31.62 -27.84
C LEU A 195 -2.15 -31.35 -26.90
N TRP A 196 -2.24 -30.36 -26.00
CA TRP A 196 -1.13 -29.93 -25.15
C TRP A 196 -1.18 -30.55 -23.75
N GLY A 197 -2.37 -30.61 -23.13
CA GLY A 197 -2.53 -31.36 -21.89
C GLY A 197 -2.50 -32.88 -22.11
N TRP A 198 -2.95 -33.38 -23.28
CA TRP A 198 -2.89 -34.82 -23.57
C TRP A 198 -1.45 -35.34 -23.61
N THR A 199 -0.50 -34.62 -24.22
CA THR A 199 0.92 -35.03 -24.33
C THR A 199 1.63 -35.18 -23.00
N CYS A 200 1.14 -34.54 -21.93
CA CYS A 200 1.65 -34.69 -20.56
C CYS A 200 0.70 -35.48 -19.65
N SER A 201 -0.34 -36.11 -20.20
CA SER A 201 -1.34 -36.83 -19.40
C SER A 201 -0.89 -38.23 -19.00
N HIS A 202 -1.37 -38.70 -17.86
CA HIS A 202 -1.22 -40.09 -17.44
C HIS A 202 -1.87 -41.08 -18.44
N GLY A 203 -2.82 -40.62 -19.26
CA GLY A 203 -3.41 -41.39 -20.36
C GLY A 203 -2.47 -41.61 -21.55
N ALA A 204 -1.63 -40.62 -21.88
CA ALA A 204 -0.61 -40.73 -22.92
C ALA A 204 0.59 -41.58 -22.45
N SER A 205 1.06 -41.37 -21.22
CA SER A 205 2.10 -42.21 -20.60
C SER A 205 1.74 -43.70 -20.61
N LYS A 206 0.48 -44.03 -20.27
CA LYS A 206 -0.06 -45.41 -20.31
C LYS A 206 -0.15 -46.06 -21.70
N ILE A 207 0.07 -45.32 -22.79
CA ILE A 207 0.12 -45.86 -24.16
C ILE A 207 1.47 -45.60 -24.86
N GLN A 208 2.48 -45.15 -24.11
CA GLN A 208 3.77 -44.76 -24.68
C GLN A 208 4.48 -45.96 -25.35
N VAL A 209 4.37 -47.17 -24.81
CA VAL A 209 5.06 -48.36 -25.32
C VAL A 209 4.51 -48.77 -26.69
N GLU A 210 3.19 -48.82 -26.88
CA GLU A 210 2.58 -49.19 -28.15
C GLU A 210 2.78 -48.16 -29.27
N PHE A 211 3.10 -46.91 -28.89
CA PHE A 211 3.34 -45.80 -29.79
C PHE A 211 4.81 -45.32 -29.81
N GLU A 212 5.76 -46.01 -29.17
CA GLU A 212 7.15 -45.54 -29.00
C GLU A 212 7.85 -45.20 -30.33
N GLY A 213 7.64 -46.02 -31.37
CA GLY A 213 8.11 -45.76 -32.74
C GLY A 213 7.25 -44.79 -33.57
N VAL A 214 6.22 -44.17 -32.99
CA VAL A 214 5.20 -43.36 -33.68
C VAL A 214 5.03 -41.98 -33.04
N VAL A 215 4.86 -41.86 -31.72
CA VAL A 215 4.81 -40.61 -30.95
C VAL A 215 5.54 -40.80 -29.61
N ASP A 216 6.48 -39.91 -29.32
CA ASP A 216 7.29 -39.85 -28.10
C ASP A 216 6.75 -38.72 -27.22
N PHE A 217 5.75 -39.04 -26.39
CA PHE A 217 5.00 -38.08 -25.57
C PHE A 217 5.89 -37.45 -24.49
N GLU A 218 6.81 -38.21 -23.89
CA GLU A 218 7.74 -37.69 -22.88
C GLU A 218 8.67 -36.61 -23.45
N LYS A 219 9.14 -36.78 -24.70
CA LYS A 219 9.91 -35.77 -25.42
C LYS A 219 9.08 -34.55 -25.85
N TYR A 220 7.80 -34.73 -26.18
CA TYR A 220 6.92 -33.58 -26.40
C TYR A 220 6.63 -32.83 -25.10
N CYS A 221 6.40 -33.55 -24.00
CA CYS A 221 6.11 -32.95 -22.68
C CYS A 221 7.31 -32.19 -22.10
N SER A 222 8.53 -32.75 -22.18
CA SER A 222 9.76 -32.07 -21.75
C SER A 222 10.11 -30.84 -22.61
N VAL A 223 9.65 -30.77 -23.87
CA VAL A 223 9.76 -29.56 -24.71
C VAL A 223 8.67 -28.53 -24.38
N GLN A 224 7.55 -28.94 -23.77
CA GLN A 224 6.48 -28.04 -23.30
C GLN A 224 6.84 -27.41 -21.94
N PHE A 225 7.57 -28.12 -21.07
CA PHE A 225 8.05 -27.63 -19.77
C PHE A 225 9.56 -27.32 -19.80
N ALA A 226 9.91 -26.11 -20.25
CA ALA A 226 11.29 -25.64 -20.38
C ALA A 226 11.95 -25.22 -19.03
N ASN A 227 11.84 -26.08 -18.02
CA ASN A 227 12.68 -26.20 -16.82
C ASN A 227 12.43 -27.59 -16.22
N GLY A 228 13.46 -28.24 -15.68
CA GLY A 228 13.49 -29.69 -15.43
C GLY A 228 12.60 -30.27 -14.32
N ASP A 229 11.60 -29.52 -13.83
CA ASP A 229 10.69 -29.94 -12.77
C ASP A 229 9.36 -30.44 -13.36
N ILE A 230 9.22 -31.76 -13.50
CA ILE A 230 7.94 -32.40 -13.83
C ILE A 230 7.00 -32.19 -12.62
N PRO A 231 5.85 -31.50 -12.74
CA PRO A 231 4.92 -31.36 -11.63
C PRO A 231 4.37 -32.73 -11.23
N PRO A 232 4.21 -33.03 -9.94
CA PRO A 232 3.81 -34.35 -9.47
C PRO A 232 2.45 -34.75 -10.05
N LEU A 233 2.35 -36.03 -10.47
CA LEU A 233 1.11 -36.62 -10.99
C LEU A 233 -0.04 -36.42 -10.00
N ILE A 234 -1.20 -36.01 -10.52
CA ILE A 234 -2.39 -35.73 -9.71
C ILE A 234 -2.91 -37.05 -9.12
N ASN A 235 -2.76 -37.21 -7.80
CA ASN A 235 -3.27 -38.39 -7.09
C ASN A 235 -4.79 -38.32 -6.93
N GLU A 236 -5.52 -39.12 -7.72
CA GLU A 236 -6.88 -39.53 -7.35
C GLU A 236 -6.82 -40.64 -6.29
N THR A 237 -6.87 -40.26 -5.02
CA THR A 237 -6.98 -41.22 -3.89
C THR A 237 -8.01 -40.77 -2.85
N SER A 238 -9.27 -40.54 -3.26
CA SER A 238 -10.37 -40.24 -2.33
C SER A 238 -11.81 -40.48 -2.85
N PHE A 239 -12.04 -41.42 -3.78
CA PHE A 239 -13.41 -41.82 -4.14
C PHE A 239 -13.61 -43.35 -4.19
N THR A 240 -14.01 -43.92 -3.04
CA THR A 240 -14.66 -45.24 -2.97
C THR A 240 -16.19 -45.06 -2.98
N GLY A 241 -16.78 -45.05 -4.17
CA GLY A 241 -18.23 -45.14 -4.40
C GLY A 241 -18.53 -46.25 -5.41
N PRO A 242 -19.69 -46.94 -5.34
CA PRO A 242 -19.96 -48.09 -6.19
C PRO A 242 -20.07 -47.69 -7.67
N GLY A 243 -19.42 -48.47 -8.55
CA GLY A 243 -19.28 -48.14 -9.95
C GLY A 243 -20.57 -48.28 -10.78
N VAL A 244 -20.60 -47.56 -11.90
CA VAL A 244 -21.56 -47.73 -12.99
C VAL A 244 -20.75 -47.95 -14.27
N ALA A 245 -21.06 -49.01 -15.02
CA ALA A 245 -20.36 -49.34 -16.27
C ALA A 245 -20.80 -48.43 -17.44
N GLU A 246 -20.03 -48.43 -18.53
CA GLU A 246 -20.54 -47.87 -19.80
C GLU A 246 -21.78 -48.64 -20.26
N SER A 247 -22.91 -47.94 -20.43
CA SER A 247 -24.13 -48.49 -21.04
C SER A 247 -24.75 -47.48 -21.99
N GLU A 248 -25.06 -47.91 -23.21
CA GLU A 248 -25.64 -47.05 -24.26
C GLU A 248 -27.08 -46.61 -23.94
N PRO A 249 -27.50 -45.38 -24.32
CA PRO A 249 -28.88 -44.93 -24.14
C PRO A 249 -29.80 -45.42 -25.27
N ILE A 250 -30.72 -46.33 -24.95
CA ILE A 250 -31.91 -46.59 -25.77
C ILE A 250 -32.98 -45.52 -25.48
N VAL A 251 -33.71 -45.11 -26.51
CA VAL A 251 -34.71 -44.03 -26.47
C VAL A 251 -36.07 -44.52 -25.95
N THR A 252 -36.67 -43.83 -24.96
CA THR A 252 -38.08 -43.34 -25.00
C THR A 252 -38.52 -42.47 -23.80
N SER A 253 -39.05 -41.29 -24.13
CA SER A 253 -40.22 -40.55 -23.55
C SER A 253 -40.68 -40.69 -22.07
N ASN A 254 -41.00 -39.51 -21.49
CA ASN A 254 -42.10 -39.22 -20.53
C ASN A 254 -41.98 -39.74 -19.07
N SER A 255 -42.57 -39.10 -18.05
CA SER A 255 -42.98 -37.69 -17.88
C SER A 255 -43.36 -37.38 -16.40
N ASN A 256 -43.42 -36.09 -16.06
CA ASN A 256 -44.32 -35.47 -15.06
C ASN A 256 -44.16 -35.68 -13.52
N TYR A 257 -44.09 -34.51 -12.85
CA TYR A 257 -44.87 -34.07 -11.66
C TYR A 257 -44.30 -34.19 -10.22
N TYR A 258 -44.22 -33.02 -9.55
CA TYR A 258 -44.82 -32.61 -8.24
C TYR A 258 -44.92 -33.62 -7.06
N SER A 259 -44.75 -33.26 -5.76
CA SER A 259 -44.46 -31.97 -5.07
C SER A 259 -43.98 -32.19 -3.62
N THR A 260 -43.66 -31.08 -2.93
CA THR A 260 -43.68 -30.76 -1.47
C THR A 260 -44.45 -31.72 -0.51
N THR A 261 -44.19 -31.81 0.82
CA THR A 261 -44.23 -30.69 1.81
C THR A 261 -43.76 -31.13 3.23
N PHE A 262 -43.04 -30.26 3.97
CA PHE A 262 -42.81 -30.09 5.44
C PHE A 262 -43.16 -31.18 6.51
N GLY A 263 -42.35 -31.24 7.60
CA GLY A 263 -42.76 -31.82 8.89
C GLY A 263 -41.71 -31.87 10.03
N THR A 264 -41.74 -30.91 10.96
CA THR A 264 -41.18 -30.97 12.35
C THR A 264 -42.34 -31.14 13.37
N PRO A 265 -42.17 -31.30 14.71
CA PRO A 265 -40.97 -31.26 15.58
C PRO A 265 -40.84 -32.45 16.58
N GLY A 266 -39.84 -32.43 17.50
CA GLY A 266 -39.90 -33.25 18.74
C GLY A 266 -38.58 -33.49 19.52
N LEU A 267 -38.54 -33.09 20.79
CA LEU A 267 -37.62 -33.51 21.88
C LEU A 267 -38.51 -34.08 23.04
N PRO A 268 -38.03 -34.66 24.17
CA PRO A 268 -36.65 -34.70 24.72
C PRO A 268 -36.21 -36.07 25.36
N TYR A 269 -34.97 -36.16 25.89
CA TYR A 269 -34.68 -36.41 27.34
C TYR A 269 -33.17 -36.23 27.64
N VAL A 270 -32.74 -36.41 28.90
CA VAL A 270 -31.42 -36.03 29.46
C VAL A 270 -30.74 -37.21 30.16
N SER A 271 -29.40 -37.29 30.08
CA SER A 271 -28.57 -37.79 31.19
C SER A 271 -27.14 -37.21 31.15
N THR A 272 -26.49 -37.13 32.30
CA THR A 272 -25.16 -36.53 32.53
C THR A 272 -24.13 -37.60 32.89
N PHE A 273 -22.82 -37.33 32.70
CA PHE A 273 -21.77 -37.73 33.64
C PHE A 273 -20.46 -36.93 33.42
N ALA A 274 -19.59 -36.91 34.43
CA ALA A 274 -18.35 -36.14 34.51
C ALA A 274 -17.14 -37.07 34.82
N PRO A 275 -15.87 -36.61 34.72
CA PRO A 275 -14.71 -37.49 34.49
C PRO A 275 -14.05 -38.07 35.74
N THR A 276 -13.24 -39.13 35.57
CA THR A 276 -12.43 -39.78 36.61
C THR A 276 -11.02 -40.16 36.12
N LYS A 277 -10.08 -40.36 37.05
CA LYS A 277 -8.64 -40.66 36.81
C LYS A 277 -8.06 -41.63 37.84
N PRO A 278 -7.41 -42.73 37.42
CA PRO A 278 -6.35 -43.47 38.13
C PRO A 278 -5.06 -43.55 37.27
N SER A 279 -3.92 -44.16 37.67
CA SER A 279 -3.26 -44.34 38.98
C SER A 279 -1.77 -44.74 38.74
N THR A 280 -0.86 -44.46 39.68
CA THR A 280 0.58 -44.83 39.61
C THR A 280 0.87 -46.27 40.03
N PRO A 281 2.10 -46.77 39.79
CA PRO A 281 2.85 -47.55 40.78
C PRO A 281 4.23 -46.95 41.12
N THR A 282 4.96 -47.54 42.09
CA THR A 282 6.05 -46.89 42.86
C THR A 282 7.19 -47.88 43.25
N SER A 283 8.29 -47.35 43.85
CA SER A 283 9.36 -48.00 44.67
C SER A 283 10.70 -48.32 43.96
N SER A 284 11.89 -48.32 44.61
CA SER A 284 12.38 -47.67 45.86
C SER A 284 13.91 -47.89 46.07
N SER A 285 14.50 -47.23 47.08
CA SER A 285 15.83 -47.49 47.74
C SER A 285 17.11 -47.16 46.93
N ASN A 286 18.26 -46.75 47.50
CA ASN A 286 18.74 -46.29 48.84
C ASN A 286 20.14 -45.60 48.59
N GLU A 287 20.89 -44.88 49.45
CA GLU A 287 20.80 -44.23 50.79
C GLU A 287 22.20 -43.54 51.05
N VAL A 288 22.49 -42.97 52.25
CA VAL A 288 23.84 -42.54 52.75
C VAL A 288 24.45 -41.29 52.06
N ASP A 289 25.00 -40.23 52.70
CA ASP A 289 25.15 -39.80 54.11
C ASP A 289 25.19 -38.23 54.25
N GLN A 290 25.78 -37.71 55.34
CA GLN A 290 25.93 -36.32 55.81
C GLN A 290 27.38 -36.11 56.39
N PRO A 291 27.76 -35.12 57.26
CA PRO A 291 27.08 -33.90 57.78
C PRO A 291 27.94 -32.60 57.86
N PHE A 292 27.34 -31.53 58.45
CA PHE A 292 27.92 -30.47 59.32
C PHE A 292 28.17 -29.01 58.82
N THR A 293 27.25 -28.10 59.24
CA THR A 293 27.43 -26.77 59.93
C THR A 293 28.39 -25.67 59.42
N SER A 294 28.19 -24.36 59.65
CA SER A 294 27.25 -23.57 60.48
C SER A 294 26.99 -22.14 59.91
N SER A 295 25.96 -21.44 60.43
CA SER A 295 25.76 -19.98 60.29
C SER A 295 26.32 -19.22 61.50
N PRO A 296 26.55 -17.89 61.46
CA PRO A 296 25.55 -17.01 62.12
C PRO A 296 25.38 -15.54 61.63
N ALA A 297 24.19 -15.00 61.91
CA ALA A 297 23.90 -13.62 62.38
C ALA A 297 24.03 -12.39 61.44
N SER A 298 23.44 -11.28 61.92
CA SER A 298 23.18 -9.99 61.26
C SER A 298 23.51 -8.81 62.18
N TYR A 299 23.71 -7.58 61.64
CA TYR A 299 23.10 -6.31 62.10
C TYR A 299 23.76 -5.03 61.51
N ALA A 300 22.91 -4.06 61.14
CA ALA A 300 23.05 -2.59 61.24
C ALA A 300 24.10 -1.73 60.45
N THR A 301 23.62 -0.51 60.17
CA THR A 301 24.16 0.74 59.60
C THR A 301 25.26 1.43 60.46
N PRO A 302 25.99 2.51 60.03
CA PRO A 302 25.55 3.61 59.15
C PRO A 302 26.58 4.28 58.18
N SER A 303 26.11 5.31 57.45
CA SER A 303 26.87 6.13 56.48
C SER A 303 27.49 7.42 57.09
N PRO A 304 28.59 7.93 56.49
CA PRO A 304 29.04 9.33 56.62
C PRO A 304 28.85 10.15 55.31
N THR A 305 29.20 11.45 55.32
CA THR A 305 28.60 12.46 54.40
C THR A 305 29.59 13.48 53.81
N LEU A 306 29.50 13.74 52.48
CA LEU A 306 29.92 14.96 51.74
C LEU A 306 31.43 15.38 51.77
N PRO A 307 31.98 16.21 50.84
CA PRO A 307 31.39 17.44 50.26
C PRO A 307 31.53 17.64 48.71
N GLN A 308 30.91 18.72 48.22
CA GLN A 308 31.09 19.30 46.87
C GLN A 308 31.93 20.61 46.90
N PRO A 309 32.52 21.01 45.77
CA PRO A 309 32.84 22.41 45.43
C PRO A 309 31.82 23.04 44.45
N SER A 310 31.64 24.37 44.51
CA SER A 310 30.58 25.09 43.78
C SER A 310 31.10 26.13 42.77
N SER A 311 30.39 26.32 41.64
CA SER A 311 30.02 27.63 41.04
C SER A 311 29.29 27.40 39.69
N THR A 312 28.02 27.75 39.50
CA THR A 312 27.34 29.08 39.45
C THR A 312 27.45 29.77 38.07
N LEU A 313 26.37 29.74 37.28
CA LEU A 313 25.90 30.91 36.51
C LEU A 313 24.44 30.77 36.00
N LEU A 314 23.55 31.50 36.68
CA LEU A 314 22.26 32.11 36.25
C LEU A 314 21.46 31.48 35.09
N THR A 315 20.21 31.11 35.38
CA THR A 315 19.11 31.05 34.41
C THR A 315 17.97 31.96 34.88
N LEU A 316 17.55 32.92 34.04
CA LEU A 316 16.43 33.83 34.35
C LEU A 316 15.09 33.17 34.01
N VAL A 317 14.23 32.98 35.00
CA VAL A 317 12.85 32.53 34.83
C VAL A 317 11.90 33.70 35.12
N PRO A 318 11.10 34.18 34.14
CA PRO A 318 10.08 35.20 34.38
C PRO A 318 8.87 34.59 35.10
N SER A 319 8.64 35.00 36.35
CA SER A 319 7.45 34.64 37.11
C SER A 319 6.18 35.12 36.42
N HIS A 320 5.30 34.21 36.02
CA HIS A 320 3.96 34.54 35.54
C HIS A 320 3.00 34.70 36.72
N GLU A 321 2.19 35.76 36.71
CA GLU A 321 0.93 35.78 37.46
C GLU A 321 -0.14 34.94 36.74
N PRO A 322 -1.12 34.38 37.48
CA PRO A 322 -2.12 33.48 36.92
C PRO A 322 -3.23 34.25 36.18
N LEU A 323 -3.12 34.33 34.85
CA LEU A 323 -4.29 34.63 34.01
C LEU A 323 -5.34 33.52 34.16
N ALA A 324 -6.62 33.92 34.16
CA ALA A 324 -7.73 33.11 34.64
C ALA A 324 -7.89 31.75 33.91
N GLN A 325 -8.24 30.72 34.67
CA GLN A 325 -8.49 29.38 34.16
C GLN A 325 -9.74 29.33 33.28
N SER A 326 -9.58 29.02 32.00
CA SER A 326 -10.66 28.43 31.18
C SER A 326 -10.79 26.94 31.48
N SER A 327 -11.40 26.61 32.61
CA SER A 327 -11.59 25.23 33.08
C SER A 327 -12.60 24.47 32.20
N ASN A 328 -12.11 23.74 31.20
CA ASN A 328 -12.49 22.35 30.88
C ASN A 328 -11.98 21.92 29.50
N SER A 329 -10.71 21.52 29.43
CA SER A 329 -10.22 20.56 28.43
C SER A 329 -10.01 19.20 29.10
N THR A 330 -11.10 18.57 29.52
CA THR A 330 -11.10 17.14 29.90
C THR A 330 -10.54 16.35 28.72
N HIS A 331 -9.46 15.60 28.93
CA HIS A 331 -8.84 14.78 27.88
C HIS A 331 -9.90 13.80 27.37
N ALA A 332 -10.27 13.91 26.10
CA ALA A 332 -11.40 13.16 25.53
C ALA A 332 -11.07 11.68 25.27
N GLY A 333 -10.17 11.08 26.06
CA GLY A 333 -9.51 9.80 25.82
C GLY A 333 -8.34 9.86 24.82
N TYR A 334 -7.71 8.72 24.58
CA TYR A 334 -6.65 8.49 23.58
C TYR A 334 -7.24 7.96 22.26
N ARG A 335 -6.67 8.39 21.15
CA ARG A 335 -7.02 7.89 19.81
C ARG A 335 -6.22 6.64 19.46
N ALA A 336 -6.87 5.75 18.73
CA ALA A 336 -6.25 4.62 18.06
C ALA A 336 -6.57 4.75 16.57
N VAL A 337 -5.59 5.20 15.79
CA VAL A 337 -5.74 5.58 14.38
C VAL A 337 -4.96 4.62 13.51
N ALA A 338 -5.56 3.99 12.49
CA ALA A 338 -4.81 3.14 11.57
C ALA A 338 -5.11 3.51 10.11
N TYR A 339 -4.08 3.50 9.27
CA TYR A 339 -4.23 3.56 7.83
C TYR A 339 -4.57 2.18 7.26
N TYR A 340 -5.45 2.14 6.26
CA TYR A 340 -5.79 0.97 5.45
C TYR A 340 -5.70 1.37 3.97
N GLY A 341 -4.86 0.69 3.20
CA GLY A 341 -4.69 0.92 1.77
C GLY A 341 -5.78 0.20 0.96
N ASN A 342 -6.39 0.87 -0.01
CA ASN A 342 -7.32 0.23 -0.93
C ASN A 342 -6.65 -0.90 -1.74
N TRP A 343 -5.34 -0.83 -1.97
CA TRP A 343 -4.53 -1.89 -2.57
C TRP A 343 -4.33 -3.14 -1.68
N ASP A 344 -4.63 -3.09 -0.38
CA ASP A 344 -4.37 -4.18 0.57
C ASP A 344 -5.25 -5.41 0.28
N ILE A 345 -6.38 -5.21 -0.42
CA ILE A 345 -7.27 -6.30 -0.85
C ILE A 345 -6.63 -7.29 -1.85
N TYR A 346 -5.50 -6.92 -2.47
CA TYR A 346 -4.85 -7.67 -3.56
C TYR A 346 -3.77 -8.62 -3.03
N ASN A 347 -2.49 -8.34 -3.28
CA ASN A 347 -1.38 -9.25 -2.97
C ASN A 347 -1.22 -9.50 -1.46
N ARG A 348 -1.47 -8.48 -0.64
CA ARG A 348 -1.55 -8.57 0.84
C ARG A 348 -2.72 -9.45 1.31
N ASN A 349 -3.76 -9.60 0.48
CA ASN A 349 -5.01 -10.30 0.77
C ASN A 349 -5.61 -9.90 2.14
N TYR A 350 -5.56 -8.62 2.47
CA TYR A 350 -6.04 -8.08 3.74
C TYR A 350 -7.32 -7.28 3.49
N GLN A 351 -8.44 -7.94 3.75
CA GLN A 351 -9.78 -7.48 3.44
C GLN A 351 -10.35 -6.62 4.59
N PRO A 352 -11.30 -5.70 4.35
CA PRO A 352 -11.80 -4.81 5.41
C PRO A 352 -12.38 -5.55 6.62
N GLN A 353 -12.92 -6.76 6.43
CA GLN A 353 -13.47 -7.59 7.51
C GLN A 353 -12.38 -8.14 8.48
N GLN A 354 -11.10 -8.00 8.15
CA GLN A 354 -9.96 -8.38 9.00
C GLN A 354 -9.46 -7.22 9.89
N ILE A 355 -9.97 -6.00 9.68
CA ILE A 355 -9.60 -4.82 10.47
C ILE A 355 -10.07 -5.03 11.92
N PRO A 356 -9.20 -4.81 12.94
CA PRO A 356 -9.56 -4.93 14.35
C PRO A 356 -10.42 -3.73 14.81
N ALA A 357 -11.61 -3.60 14.22
CA ALA A 357 -12.49 -2.43 14.35
C ALA A 357 -12.87 -2.08 15.80
N SER A 358 -12.87 -3.05 16.71
CA SER A 358 -13.13 -2.87 18.15
C SER A 358 -11.94 -2.32 18.94
N LYS A 359 -10.73 -2.31 18.37
CA LYS A 359 -9.51 -1.71 18.96
C LYS A 359 -9.26 -0.29 18.46
N LEU A 360 -9.85 0.10 17.32
CA LEU A 360 -9.62 1.39 16.68
C LEU A 360 -10.70 2.42 17.05
N THR A 361 -10.31 3.69 17.19
CA THR A 361 -11.26 4.83 17.24
C THR A 361 -11.36 5.54 15.90
N HIS A 362 -10.32 5.45 15.07
CA HIS A 362 -10.30 5.98 13.70
C HIS A 362 -9.64 4.99 12.72
N LEU A 363 -10.21 4.90 11.51
CA LEU A 363 -9.56 4.32 10.34
C LEU A 363 -9.42 5.39 9.27
N LEU A 364 -8.26 5.42 8.60
CA LEU A 364 -7.94 6.34 7.52
C LEU A 364 -7.84 5.53 6.22
N TYR A 365 -8.77 5.76 5.30
CA TYR A 365 -8.86 5.02 4.03
C TYR A 365 -7.94 5.64 2.98
N SER A 366 -6.86 4.95 2.64
CA SER A 366 -5.77 5.43 1.78
C SER A 366 -5.84 4.85 0.37
N PHE A 367 -5.69 5.61 -0.71
CA PHE A 367 -5.66 7.07 -0.79
C PHE A 367 -6.52 7.53 -1.97
N ALA A 368 -7.28 8.61 -1.75
CA ALA A 368 -7.80 9.42 -2.85
C ALA A 368 -6.70 10.31 -3.44
N ASN A 369 -6.81 10.61 -4.73
CA ASN A 369 -5.89 11.44 -5.50
C ASN A 369 -6.57 12.76 -5.92
N VAL A 370 -5.82 13.70 -6.49
CA VAL A 370 -6.25 15.07 -6.75
C VAL A 370 -5.98 15.43 -8.20
N ASN A 371 -7.02 15.85 -8.93
CA ASN A 371 -6.87 16.37 -10.29
C ASN A 371 -6.27 17.78 -10.25
N SER A 372 -5.53 18.15 -11.30
CA SER A 372 -4.90 19.47 -11.44
C SER A 372 -5.87 20.66 -11.41
N ASN A 373 -7.17 20.40 -11.62
CA ASN A 373 -8.25 21.39 -11.51
C ASN A 373 -8.73 21.65 -10.06
N GLY A 374 -8.26 20.86 -9.09
CA GLY A 374 -8.66 20.84 -7.68
C GLY A 374 -9.50 19.64 -7.24
N THR A 375 -10.13 18.87 -8.15
CA THR A 375 -11.11 17.83 -7.79
C THR A 375 -10.44 16.56 -7.25
N VAL A 376 -10.72 16.22 -5.99
CA VAL A 376 -10.37 14.95 -5.33
C VAL A 376 -11.20 13.80 -5.91
N PHE A 377 -10.61 12.62 -6.06
CA PHE A 377 -11.25 11.43 -6.61
C PHE A 377 -10.69 10.13 -6.04
N LEU A 378 -11.54 9.09 -6.00
CA LEU A 378 -11.19 7.70 -5.66
C LEU A 378 -10.28 7.10 -6.74
N THR A 379 -9.41 6.16 -6.36
CA THR A 379 -8.24 5.77 -7.18
C THR A 379 -8.31 4.39 -7.79
N ASP A 380 -9.12 3.50 -7.25
CA ASP A 380 -9.33 2.14 -7.75
C ASP A 380 -10.79 1.76 -7.53
N THR A 381 -11.67 2.00 -8.52
CA THR A 381 -13.10 1.71 -8.35
C THR A 381 -13.37 0.24 -8.03
N TYR A 382 -12.51 -0.70 -8.47
CA TYR A 382 -12.69 -2.09 -8.10
C TYR A 382 -12.49 -2.30 -6.60
N ALA A 383 -11.40 -1.77 -6.03
CA ALA A 383 -11.14 -1.85 -4.60
C ALA A 383 -12.07 -0.98 -3.75
N ASP A 384 -12.41 0.22 -4.24
CA ASP A 384 -13.15 1.25 -3.54
C ASP A 384 -14.67 0.95 -3.55
N THR A 385 -15.26 0.69 -4.73
CA THR A 385 -16.72 0.73 -4.98
C THR A 385 -17.34 -0.52 -5.60
N ASP A 386 -16.61 -1.32 -6.39
CA ASP A 386 -17.24 -2.28 -7.32
C ASP A 386 -17.12 -3.75 -6.85
N LYS A 387 -16.05 -4.11 -6.12
CA LYS A 387 -15.82 -5.47 -5.63
C LYS A 387 -16.93 -5.91 -4.68
N HIS A 388 -17.67 -6.94 -5.09
CA HIS A 388 -18.62 -7.64 -4.23
C HIS A 388 -17.88 -8.64 -3.33
N TYR A 389 -18.18 -8.60 -2.03
CA TYR A 389 -17.77 -9.62 -1.07
C TYR A 389 -18.84 -10.72 -0.95
N SER A 390 -18.60 -11.78 -0.17
CA SER A 390 -19.51 -12.92 -0.02
C SER A 390 -20.89 -12.58 0.59
N THR A 391 -21.03 -11.40 1.19
CA THR A 391 -22.27 -10.86 1.75
C THR A 391 -23.03 -9.94 0.79
N ASP A 392 -22.48 -9.66 -0.41
CA ASP A 392 -23.03 -8.67 -1.33
C ASP A 392 -23.97 -9.26 -2.39
N SER A 393 -25.09 -8.58 -2.61
CA SER A 393 -26.13 -9.01 -3.54
C SER A 393 -25.89 -8.47 -4.95
N TRP A 394 -25.63 -9.36 -5.90
CA TRP A 394 -25.57 -9.05 -7.34
C TRP A 394 -26.92 -8.60 -7.93
N SER A 395 -27.99 -8.56 -7.14
CA SER A 395 -29.33 -8.09 -7.54
C SER A 395 -29.92 -7.07 -6.56
N GLU A 396 -29.09 -6.31 -5.83
CA GLU A 396 -29.52 -5.15 -5.04
C GLU A 396 -29.99 -4.05 -6.00
N ALA A 397 -31.30 -3.76 -6.04
CA ALA A 397 -31.87 -2.76 -6.94
C ALA A 397 -31.48 -1.34 -6.53
N GLY A 398 -31.31 -0.46 -7.52
CA GLY A 398 -30.91 0.94 -7.31
C GLY A 398 -29.46 1.22 -7.71
N ASN A 399 -28.97 2.41 -7.35
CA ASN A 399 -27.56 2.77 -7.48
C ASN A 399 -26.83 2.45 -6.16
N ASN A 400 -26.09 1.36 -6.10
CA ASN A 400 -25.52 0.85 -4.84
C ASN A 400 -23.99 0.81 -4.90
N VAL A 401 -23.33 1.22 -3.80
CA VAL A 401 -21.88 1.06 -3.65
C VAL A 401 -21.58 -0.26 -2.94
N TYR A 402 -20.50 -0.93 -3.36
CA TYR A 402 -19.94 -2.14 -2.76
C TYR A 402 -18.49 -1.85 -2.36
N GLY A 403 -17.54 -2.66 -2.84
CA GLY A 403 -16.11 -2.45 -2.62
C GLY A 403 -15.76 -2.45 -1.14
N SER A 404 -14.61 -1.86 -0.82
CA SER A 404 -14.20 -1.71 0.57
C SER A 404 -15.07 -0.69 1.29
N ILE A 405 -15.60 0.33 0.59
CA ILE A 405 -16.42 1.39 1.20
C ILE A 405 -17.66 0.80 1.89
N LYS A 406 -18.44 -0.07 1.24
CA LYS A 406 -19.61 -0.71 1.88
C LYS A 406 -19.22 -1.52 3.13
N GLN A 407 -18.07 -2.20 3.08
CA GLN A 407 -17.58 -3.00 4.20
C GLN A 407 -17.11 -2.11 5.37
N LEU A 408 -16.48 -0.96 5.10
CA LEU A 408 -16.14 0.03 6.13
C LEU A 408 -17.39 0.66 6.77
N GLN A 409 -18.48 0.86 6.03
CA GLN A 409 -19.76 1.28 6.60
C GLN A 409 -20.41 0.18 7.46
N LEU A 410 -20.25 -1.10 7.12
CA LEU A 410 -20.64 -2.21 7.99
C LEU A 410 -19.83 -2.20 9.30
N LEU A 411 -18.52 -1.94 9.23
CA LEU A 411 -17.69 -1.77 10.44
C LEU A 411 -18.19 -0.59 11.29
N LYS A 412 -18.46 0.59 10.69
CA LYS A 412 -19.04 1.75 11.39
C LYS A 412 -20.37 1.45 12.06
N ALA A 413 -21.25 0.69 11.40
CA ALA A 413 -22.52 0.28 11.99
C ALA A 413 -22.32 -0.66 13.19
N SER A 414 -21.34 -1.57 13.11
CA SER A 414 -21.04 -2.54 14.18
C SER A 414 -20.30 -1.94 15.38
N ASN A 415 -19.34 -1.02 15.16
CA ASN A 415 -18.69 -0.23 16.20
C ASN A 415 -19.01 1.24 16.01
N ARG A 416 -19.99 1.75 16.77
CA ARG A 416 -20.38 3.17 16.75
C ARG A 416 -19.28 4.14 17.19
N ASN A 417 -18.18 3.69 17.78
CA ASN A 417 -17.03 4.55 18.12
C ASN A 417 -15.92 4.59 17.04
N LEU A 418 -16.01 3.74 16.01
CA LEU A 418 -15.06 3.76 14.90
C LEU A 418 -15.46 4.83 13.89
N LYS A 419 -14.65 5.89 13.75
CA LYS A 419 -14.78 6.87 12.66
C LYS A 419 -13.95 6.43 11.45
N VAL A 420 -14.44 6.61 10.23
CA VAL A 420 -13.71 6.32 8.99
C VAL A 420 -13.56 7.60 8.19
N LEU A 421 -12.33 8.06 8.01
CA LEU A 421 -11.99 9.25 7.22
C LEU A 421 -11.41 8.80 5.88
N LEU A 422 -11.64 9.57 4.82
CA LEU A 422 -10.91 9.40 3.56
C LEU A 422 -9.57 10.13 3.64
N SER A 423 -8.45 9.41 3.47
CA SER A 423 -7.13 10.05 3.36
C SER A 423 -6.83 10.42 1.91
N ILE A 424 -6.31 11.63 1.70
CA ILE A 424 -6.14 12.26 0.40
C ILE A 424 -4.68 12.66 0.23
N GLY A 425 -4.00 12.07 -0.76
CA GLY A 425 -2.61 12.35 -1.08
C GLY A 425 -1.67 11.17 -0.84
N GLY A 426 -0.73 11.32 0.11
CA GLY A 426 0.36 10.37 0.36
C GLY A 426 1.50 10.43 -0.67
N TRP A 427 2.60 9.75 -0.35
CA TRP A 427 3.88 9.80 -1.08
C TRP A 427 3.77 9.79 -2.61
N THR A 428 3.10 8.79 -3.18
CA THR A 428 3.02 8.61 -4.63
C THR A 428 2.30 9.77 -5.31
N TYR A 429 1.19 10.25 -4.75
CA TYR A 429 0.40 11.30 -5.40
C TYR A 429 0.98 12.68 -5.15
N THR A 430 1.56 12.94 -3.97
CA THR A 430 2.05 14.27 -3.59
C THR A 430 3.53 14.50 -3.89
N ASN A 431 4.38 13.49 -3.72
CA ASN A 431 5.81 13.58 -4.02
C ASN A 431 6.11 13.24 -5.49
N THR A 432 5.67 12.06 -5.97
CA THR A 432 5.98 11.59 -7.34
C THR A 432 5.13 12.30 -8.40
N ASN A 433 3.80 12.35 -8.21
CA ASN A 433 2.89 12.96 -9.19
C ASN A 433 2.67 14.47 -8.98
N ARG A 434 3.15 15.05 -7.86
CA ARG A 434 3.03 16.48 -7.54
C ARG A 434 1.59 17.02 -7.54
N ALA A 435 0.61 16.15 -7.23
CA ALA A 435 -0.82 16.41 -7.43
C ALA A 435 -1.35 17.64 -6.66
N MET A 436 -0.73 18.02 -5.54
CA MET A 436 -1.10 19.19 -4.74
C MET A 436 -0.66 20.52 -5.35
N ASP A 437 0.46 20.56 -6.08
CA ASP A 437 1.12 21.83 -6.45
C ASP A 437 0.23 22.75 -7.31
N THR A 438 -0.48 22.18 -8.29
CA THR A 438 -1.34 22.97 -9.19
C THR A 438 -2.65 23.41 -8.52
N PRO A 439 -3.43 22.53 -7.84
CA PRO A 439 -4.58 22.93 -7.03
C PRO A 439 -4.27 24.06 -6.03
N MET A 440 -3.14 23.95 -5.31
CA MET A 440 -2.77 24.89 -4.25
C MET A 440 -2.27 26.24 -4.76
N SER A 441 -1.97 26.35 -6.06
CA SER A 441 -1.60 27.62 -6.71
C SER A 441 -2.77 28.61 -6.90
N SER A 442 -4.02 28.21 -6.60
CA SER A 442 -5.18 29.09 -6.80
C SER A 442 -6.34 28.83 -5.84
N THR A 443 -7.05 29.91 -5.45
CA THR A 443 -8.27 29.85 -4.64
C THR A 443 -9.33 28.93 -5.26
N ARG A 444 -9.44 28.89 -6.59
CA ARG A 444 -10.40 28.03 -7.30
C ARG A 444 -10.03 26.54 -7.21
N GLY A 445 -8.74 26.21 -7.18
CA GLY A 445 -8.28 24.84 -6.94
C GLY A 445 -8.59 24.39 -5.52
N ILE A 446 -8.26 25.22 -4.52
CA ILE A 446 -8.59 25.02 -3.10
C ILE A 446 -10.11 24.84 -2.88
N GLN A 447 -10.94 25.74 -3.42
CA GLN A 447 -12.40 25.65 -3.29
C GLN A 447 -12.99 24.37 -3.89
N ARG A 448 -12.44 23.91 -5.03
CA ARG A 448 -12.85 22.65 -5.66
C ARG A 448 -12.41 21.44 -4.87
N PHE A 449 -11.22 21.48 -4.27
CA PHE A 449 -10.72 20.43 -3.39
C PHE A 449 -11.67 20.22 -2.21
N ALA A 450 -11.97 21.30 -1.47
CA ALA A 450 -12.89 21.27 -0.34
C ALA A 450 -14.30 20.80 -0.75
N ALA A 451 -14.84 21.29 -1.87
CA ALA A 451 -16.14 20.86 -2.38
C ALA A 451 -16.16 19.37 -2.74
N SER A 452 -15.09 18.83 -3.34
CA SER A 452 -14.96 17.39 -3.58
C SER A 452 -14.77 16.57 -2.30
N CYS A 453 -14.11 17.10 -1.26
CA CYS A 453 -14.03 16.41 0.04
C CYS A 453 -15.42 16.24 0.65
N VAL A 454 -16.22 17.31 0.68
CA VAL A 454 -17.61 17.28 1.19
C VAL A 454 -18.50 16.38 0.33
N GLN A 455 -18.33 16.38 -1.00
CA GLN A 455 -19.02 15.43 -1.86
C GLN A 455 -18.67 13.98 -1.51
N LEU A 456 -17.39 13.64 -1.34
CA LEU A 456 -16.96 12.27 -1.04
C LEU A 456 -17.43 11.83 0.36
N ILE A 457 -17.42 12.73 1.35
CA ILE A 457 -18.04 12.53 2.68
C ILE A 457 -19.52 12.17 2.55
N ARG A 458 -20.31 13.00 1.83
CA ARG A 458 -21.74 12.79 1.61
C ARG A 458 -22.03 11.48 0.86
N ASP A 459 -21.33 11.26 -0.25
CA ASP A 459 -21.66 10.19 -1.19
C ASP A 459 -21.26 8.81 -0.61
N TYR A 460 -20.09 8.70 0.04
CA TYR A 460 -19.53 7.42 0.51
C TYR A 460 -19.61 7.20 2.03
N GLY A 461 -20.16 8.17 2.77
CA GLY A 461 -20.46 8.02 4.20
C GLY A 461 -19.26 8.19 5.14
N PHE A 462 -18.23 8.96 4.77
CA PHE A 462 -17.07 9.17 5.66
C PHE A 462 -17.41 10.10 6.84
N ASP A 463 -16.71 9.92 7.96
CA ASP A 463 -16.79 10.81 9.14
C ASP A 463 -15.88 12.04 9.02
N GLY A 464 -15.16 12.20 7.91
CA GLY A 464 -14.22 13.30 7.70
C GLY A 464 -13.18 13.02 6.62
N VAL A 465 -12.13 13.83 6.57
CA VAL A 465 -10.97 13.66 5.69
C VAL A 465 -9.64 13.84 6.42
N ASP A 466 -8.64 13.10 5.96
CA ASP A 466 -7.24 13.24 6.35
C ASP A 466 -6.44 13.75 5.14
N ILE A 467 -5.64 14.80 5.29
CA ILE A 467 -4.84 15.35 4.18
C ILE A 467 -3.36 15.04 4.38
N ASP A 468 -2.82 14.21 3.49
CA ASP A 468 -1.44 13.77 3.52
C ASP A 468 -0.66 14.41 2.35
N TRP A 469 0.05 15.52 2.62
CA TRP A 469 0.91 16.18 1.66
C TRP A 469 2.37 15.99 2.05
N GLU A 470 3.09 15.22 1.21
CA GLU A 470 4.52 14.91 1.34
C GLU A 470 5.39 15.60 0.28
N TYR A 471 5.80 16.86 0.41
CA TYR A 471 5.57 17.82 1.50
C TYR A 471 5.47 19.24 0.93
N PRO A 472 4.85 20.21 1.64
CA PRO A 472 5.00 21.63 1.32
C PRO A 472 6.48 22.03 1.33
N THR A 473 7.07 22.33 0.16
CA THR A 473 8.51 22.59 0.03
C THR A 473 8.89 24.06 0.25
N THR A 474 7.90 24.96 0.40
CA THR A 474 8.12 26.39 0.69
C THR A 474 7.06 26.93 1.66
N THR A 475 7.34 28.09 2.26
CA THR A 475 6.41 28.84 3.13
C THR A 475 5.09 29.21 2.45
N GLU A 476 5.10 29.41 1.14
CA GLU A 476 3.91 29.72 0.34
C GLU A 476 3.05 28.47 0.17
N GLN A 477 3.67 27.31 -0.04
CA GLN A 477 2.95 26.02 -0.05
C GLN A 477 2.37 25.69 1.33
N GLY A 478 3.11 25.93 2.42
CA GLY A 478 2.59 25.75 3.79
C GLY A 478 1.42 26.70 4.11
N SER A 479 1.47 27.94 3.60
CA SER A 479 0.38 28.91 3.72
C SER A 479 -0.84 28.52 2.89
N ALA A 480 -0.64 28.01 1.67
CA ALA A 480 -1.71 27.48 0.83
C ALA A 480 -2.35 26.22 1.44
N PHE A 481 -1.56 25.35 2.10
CA PHE A 481 -2.06 24.19 2.81
C PHE A 481 -2.96 24.58 3.99
N LEU A 482 -2.57 25.58 4.79
CA LEU A 482 -3.43 26.15 5.82
C LEU A 482 -4.75 26.70 5.24
N GLY A 483 -4.68 27.43 4.12
CA GLY A 483 -5.86 27.95 3.42
C GLY A 483 -6.77 26.83 2.89
N LEU A 484 -6.21 25.71 2.45
CA LEU A 484 -6.98 24.51 2.10
C LEU A 484 -7.70 23.92 3.31
N LEU A 485 -6.99 23.67 4.41
CA LEU A 485 -7.58 23.09 5.62
C LEU A 485 -8.71 23.96 6.17
N GLN A 486 -8.55 25.29 6.11
CA GLN A 486 -9.58 26.25 6.50
C GLN A 486 -10.84 26.15 5.63
N GLU A 487 -10.69 26.06 4.30
CA GLU A 487 -11.83 25.94 3.39
C GLU A 487 -12.49 24.54 3.44
N ILE A 488 -11.73 23.47 3.71
CA ILE A 488 -12.27 22.13 4.00
C ILE A 488 -13.12 22.17 5.27
N ARG A 489 -12.55 22.64 6.41
CA ARG A 489 -13.26 22.79 7.69
C ARG A 489 -14.57 23.55 7.50
N ARG A 490 -14.50 24.72 6.86
CA ARG A 490 -15.66 25.58 6.57
C ARG A 490 -16.76 24.88 5.77
N GLN A 491 -16.43 24.20 4.67
CA GLN A 491 -17.44 23.49 3.87
C GLN A 491 -17.99 22.23 4.56
N MET A 492 -17.19 21.54 5.38
CA MET A 492 -17.69 20.44 6.20
C MET A 492 -18.64 20.92 7.29
N ASP A 493 -18.39 22.09 7.89
CA ASP A 493 -19.27 22.70 8.88
C ASP A 493 -20.58 23.19 8.24
N ASP A 494 -20.53 23.78 7.04
CA ASP A 494 -21.71 24.10 6.22
C ASP A 494 -22.58 22.85 5.96
N TYR A 495 -21.97 21.73 5.56
CA TYR A 495 -22.70 20.48 5.32
C TYR A 495 -23.22 19.83 6.60
N ALA A 496 -22.46 19.88 7.70
CA ALA A 496 -22.95 19.45 9.00
C ALA A 496 -24.18 20.25 9.46
N ASN A 497 -24.26 21.54 9.14
CA ASN A 497 -25.44 22.38 9.42
C ASN A 497 -26.68 21.99 8.60
N THR A 498 -26.57 21.20 7.52
CA THR A 498 -27.74 20.66 6.79
C THR A 498 -28.24 19.31 7.34
N LEU A 499 -27.49 18.71 8.26
CA LEU A 499 -27.71 17.39 8.86
C LEU A 499 -28.10 17.49 10.34
N VAL A 500 -29.06 18.37 10.64
CA VAL A 500 -29.61 18.57 12.00
C VAL A 500 -30.89 17.75 12.17
N TYR A 501 -30.99 17.03 13.29
CA TYR A 501 -31.99 16.01 13.56
C TYR A 501 -32.37 15.94 15.05
N GLY A 502 -33.48 15.28 15.40
CA GLY A 502 -33.85 14.99 16.79
C GLY A 502 -33.59 13.53 17.18
N ASP A 503 -33.00 13.26 18.34
CA ASP A 503 -32.98 11.91 18.93
C ASP A 503 -34.37 11.48 19.44
N GLU A 504 -34.47 10.25 19.97
CA GLU A 504 -35.74 9.71 20.49
C GLU A 504 -36.26 10.41 21.77
N PHE A 505 -35.47 11.31 22.35
CA PHE A 505 -35.81 12.15 23.51
C PHE A 505 -36.00 13.63 23.12
N GLY A 506 -35.72 14.01 21.87
CA GLY A 506 -35.84 15.37 21.35
C GLY A 506 -34.57 16.22 21.45
N HIS A 507 -33.40 15.64 21.73
CA HIS A 507 -32.12 16.35 21.69
C HIS A 507 -31.62 16.55 20.25
N GLU A 508 -30.91 17.65 19.99
CA GLU A 508 -30.30 17.90 18.69
C GLU A 508 -29.14 16.93 18.41
N MET A 509 -29.25 16.17 17.32
CA MET A 509 -28.17 15.39 16.73
C MET A 509 -27.66 16.06 15.47
N LYS A 510 -26.34 16.25 15.40
CA LYS A 510 -25.61 16.83 14.27
C LYS A 510 -24.24 16.13 14.12
N PRO A 511 -23.75 15.83 12.90
CA PRO A 511 -22.41 15.29 12.72
C PRO A 511 -21.32 16.30 13.08
N SER A 512 -20.23 15.80 13.66
CA SER A 512 -18.97 16.54 13.82
C SER A 512 -17.94 15.93 12.87
N PHE A 513 -17.98 16.32 11.59
CA PHE A 513 -17.02 15.82 10.60
C PHE A 513 -15.58 16.21 10.96
N LEU A 514 -14.66 15.27 10.83
CA LEU A 514 -13.29 15.37 11.30
C LEU A 514 -12.33 15.84 10.19
N LEU A 515 -11.31 16.61 10.58
CA LEU A 515 -10.20 17.01 9.72
C LEU A 515 -8.87 16.62 10.37
N SER A 516 -8.10 15.72 9.77
CA SER A 516 -6.73 15.44 10.21
C SER A 516 -5.72 15.69 9.11
N ILE A 517 -4.44 15.61 9.47
CA ILE A 517 -3.34 15.55 8.50
C ILE A 517 -2.34 14.48 8.93
N ALA A 518 -1.68 13.86 7.95
CA ALA A 518 -0.35 13.29 8.17
C ALA A 518 0.67 14.44 8.23
N ALA A 519 1.67 14.34 9.11
CA ALA A 519 2.60 15.42 9.38
C ALA A 519 4.06 14.95 9.52
N PRO A 520 5.02 15.64 8.88
CA PRO A 520 6.42 15.22 8.82
C PRO A 520 7.16 15.26 10.16
N ALA A 521 8.04 14.28 10.37
CA ALA A 521 9.09 14.33 11.39
C ALA A 521 10.39 15.05 10.94
N GLY A 522 10.59 15.27 9.64
CA GLY A 522 11.80 15.94 9.13
C GLY A 522 11.72 17.47 9.23
N GLU A 523 12.71 18.10 9.87
CA GLU A 523 12.75 19.57 10.06
C GLU A 523 12.67 20.34 8.74
N THR A 524 13.35 19.86 7.70
CA THR A 524 13.31 20.44 6.35
C THR A 524 11.91 20.60 5.77
N ASN A 525 10.96 19.80 6.27
CA ASN A 525 9.60 19.68 5.78
C ASN A 525 8.65 20.45 6.72
N TYR A 526 8.67 20.18 8.04
CA TYR A 526 7.76 20.84 8.98
C TYR A 526 8.04 22.35 9.15
N ARG A 527 9.28 22.82 8.96
CA ARG A 527 9.64 24.25 9.08
C ARG A 527 8.92 25.18 8.08
N ASN A 528 8.40 24.63 6.99
CA ASN A 528 7.66 25.38 5.97
C ASN A 528 6.19 25.57 6.34
N MET A 529 5.70 24.84 7.35
CA MET A 529 4.28 24.72 7.69
C MET A 529 3.94 25.63 8.89
N PRO A 530 2.82 26.38 8.86
CA PRO A 530 2.32 27.11 10.02
C PRO A 530 1.65 26.14 11.01
N LEU A 531 2.46 25.31 11.69
CA LEU A 531 2.02 24.15 12.49
C LEU A 531 0.95 24.49 13.53
N ARG A 532 1.09 25.64 14.20
CA ARG A 532 0.15 26.12 15.23
C ARG A 532 -1.22 26.44 14.65
N GLU A 533 -1.25 27.17 13.54
CA GLU A 533 -2.49 27.58 12.87
C GLU A 533 -3.16 26.37 12.21
N ILE A 534 -2.39 25.44 11.64
CA ILE A 534 -2.86 24.12 11.19
C ILE A 534 -3.52 23.37 12.37
N SER A 535 -2.85 23.32 13.52
CA SER A 535 -3.37 22.66 14.73
C SER A 535 -4.59 23.34 15.37
N ARG A 536 -5.02 24.50 14.87
CA ARG A 536 -6.27 25.18 15.26
C ARG A 536 -7.45 24.88 14.33
N VAL A 537 -7.19 24.25 13.18
CA VAL A 537 -8.18 23.97 12.12
C VAL A 537 -8.46 22.49 11.97
N THR A 538 -7.46 21.62 12.22
CA THR A 538 -7.67 20.17 12.35
C THR A 538 -8.39 19.81 13.65
N ASP A 539 -8.79 18.54 13.78
CA ASP A 539 -9.20 17.89 15.03
C ASP A 539 -8.01 17.18 15.71
N PHE A 540 -7.13 16.57 14.92
CA PHE A 540 -5.84 16.01 15.36
C PHE A 540 -4.78 16.04 14.24
N VAL A 541 -3.57 15.58 14.56
CA VAL A 541 -2.38 15.57 13.69
C VAL A 541 -1.68 14.22 13.87
N ASN A 542 -1.49 13.48 12.78
CA ASN A 542 -0.85 12.17 12.77
C ASN A 542 0.65 12.35 12.48
N LEU A 543 1.51 12.27 13.50
CA LEU A 543 2.95 12.46 13.33
C LEU A 543 3.60 11.22 12.74
N MET A 544 4.13 11.33 11.52
CA MET A 544 4.88 10.26 10.85
C MET A 544 6.26 10.11 11.50
N THR A 545 6.28 9.44 12.64
CA THR A 545 7.43 9.28 13.56
C THR A 545 8.15 7.96 13.31
N TYR A 546 8.30 7.68 12.01
CA TYR A 546 8.97 6.55 11.39
C TYR A 546 9.72 7.04 10.13
N ASP A 547 10.35 6.13 9.38
CA ASP A 547 11.19 6.42 8.20
C ASP A 547 12.35 7.38 8.45
N TYR A 548 12.94 7.29 9.64
CA TYR A 548 14.15 8.06 9.98
C TYR A 548 15.39 7.53 9.26
N ALA A 549 15.43 6.23 8.95
CA ALA A 549 16.50 5.56 8.22
C ALA A 549 15.96 4.60 7.16
N GLY A 550 16.65 4.52 6.02
CA GLY A 550 16.27 3.68 4.88
C GLY A 550 17.29 3.77 3.75
N SER A 551 16.86 3.39 2.53
CA SER A 551 17.72 3.27 1.33
C SER A 551 18.39 4.57 0.86
N TRP A 552 17.96 5.72 1.38
CA TRP A 552 18.53 7.05 1.16
C TRP A 552 19.71 7.38 2.08
N GLY A 553 19.93 6.61 3.16
CA GLY A 553 21.04 6.81 4.10
C GLY A 553 22.34 6.13 3.64
N ASN A 554 23.50 6.65 4.09
CA ASN A 554 24.82 6.04 3.85
C ASN A 554 25.20 4.95 4.88
N VAL A 555 24.44 4.84 5.96
CA VAL A 555 24.63 3.87 7.06
C VAL A 555 23.29 3.29 7.47
N THR A 556 23.32 2.17 8.19
CA THR A 556 22.16 1.62 8.88
C THR A 556 21.75 2.51 10.05
N GLY A 557 20.46 2.57 10.35
CA GLY A 557 19.93 3.33 11.47
C GLY A 557 18.60 2.79 11.96
N HIS A 558 18.13 3.33 13.07
CA HIS A 558 16.79 3.07 13.59
C HIS A 558 15.75 3.76 12.72
N ALA A 559 14.63 3.09 12.46
CA ALA A 559 13.56 3.62 11.62
C ALA A 559 12.60 4.56 12.37
N SER A 560 12.41 4.37 13.68
CA SER A 560 11.35 5.01 14.48
C SER A 560 11.78 5.32 15.94
N ASN A 561 13.06 5.57 16.19
CA ASN A 561 13.60 5.73 17.56
C ASN A 561 13.04 6.92 18.34
N LEU A 562 12.81 6.73 19.64
CA LEU A 562 12.29 7.78 20.53
C LEU A 562 13.30 8.91 20.76
N TYR A 563 14.58 8.57 20.93
CA TYR A 563 15.65 9.48 21.33
C TYR A 563 16.86 9.38 20.39
N ALA A 564 17.73 10.38 20.41
CA ALA A 564 19.03 10.30 19.74
C ALA A 564 20.04 9.51 20.59
N SER A 565 20.89 8.72 19.94
CA SER A 565 21.99 7.99 20.59
C SER A 565 23.26 8.84 20.60
N ALA A 566 23.90 9.00 21.77
CA ALA A 566 25.24 9.59 21.87
C ALA A 566 26.34 8.55 21.63
N GLU A 567 26.10 7.26 21.88
CA GLU A 567 27.03 6.18 21.54
C GLU A 567 27.15 5.95 20.02
N LYS A 568 26.03 6.06 19.30
CA LYS A 568 25.89 5.75 17.87
C LYS A 568 25.10 6.85 17.13
N PRO A 569 25.54 8.12 17.13
CA PRO A 569 24.75 9.24 16.59
C PRO A 569 24.38 9.09 15.11
N LEU A 570 25.22 8.41 14.31
CA LEU A 570 24.92 8.13 12.91
C LEU A 570 23.75 7.13 12.70
N SER A 571 23.35 6.38 13.74
CA SER A 571 22.21 5.46 13.70
C SER A 571 20.87 6.14 14.02
N THR A 572 20.88 7.35 14.56
CA THR A 572 19.68 8.13 14.93
C THR A 572 19.70 9.50 14.25
N PRO A 573 19.60 9.56 12.90
CA PRO A 573 19.64 10.82 12.16
C PRO A 573 18.45 11.75 12.47
N TYR A 574 17.34 11.17 12.93
CA TYR A 574 16.17 11.84 13.51
C TYR A 574 15.78 11.10 14.80
N ASN A 575 14.88 11.70 15.61
CA ASN A 575 14.30 11.06 16.80
C ASN A 575 12.97 11.71 17.19
N THR A 576 12.04 10.93 17.76
CA THR A 576 10.70 11.39 18.13
C THR A 576 10.70 12.57 19.12
N ALA A 577 11.60 12.56 20.11
CA ALA A 577 11.63 13.59 21.15
C ALA A 577 11.95 14.98 20.59
N SER A 578 12.88 15.08 19.62
CA SER A 578 13.15 16.33 18.91
C SER A 578 11.96 16.80 18.06
N VAL A 579 11.22 15.87 17.44
CA VAL A 579 10.00 16.20 16.67
C VAL A 579 8.93 16.80 17.59
N LEU A 580 8.62 16.12 18.69
CA LEU A 580 7.63 16.61 19.66
C LEU A 580 8.05 17.97 20.24
N ALA A 581 9.33 18.15 20.60
CA ALA A 581 9.84 19.43 21.06
C ALA A 581 9.65 20.56 20.03
N ALA A 582 9.84 20.30 18.73
CA ALA A 582 9.60 21.29 17.67
C ALA A 582 8.11 21.64 17.52
N TYR A 583 7.21 20.66 17.56
CA TYR A 583 5.76 20.89 17.50
C TYR A 583 5.25 21.63 18.75
N TYR A 584 5.77 21.31 19.95
CA TYR A 584 5.48 22.05 21.18
C TYR A 584 6.01 23.49 21.13
N ALA A 585 7.23 23.71 20.62
CA ALA A 585 7.83 25.03 20.47
C ALA A 585 7.07 25.91 19.45
N ALA A 586 6.50 25.31 18.41
CA ALA A 586 5.55 25.98 17.53
C ALA A 586 4.23 26.34 18.23
N GLY A 587 3.86 25.65 19.32
CA GLY A 587 2.64 25.88 20.09
C GLY A 587 1.48 24.93 19.75
N VAL A 588 1.78 23.74 19.21
CA VAL A 588 0.78 22.68 18.98
C VAL A 588 0.49 21.95 20.31
N PRO A 589 -0.79 21.81 20.74
CA PRO A 589 -1.10 21.14 22.00
C PRO A 589 -0.81 19.63 21.94
N PRO A 590 -0.17 19.02 22.96
CA PRO A 590 0.18 17.58 22.95
C PRO A 590 -1.00 16.64 22.66
N ALA A 591 -2.18 16.89 23.26
CA ALA A 591 -3.40 16.09 23.08
C ALA A 591 -4.00 16.12 21.64
N LYS A 592 -3.42 16.91 20.73
CA LYS A 592 -3.73 16.88 19.29
C LYS A 592 -2.80 16.00 18.47
N LEU A 593 -1.64 15.62 19.00
CA LEU A 593 -0.61 14.86 18.30
C LEU A 593 -0.81 13.37 18.55
N ASN A 594 -1.01 12.57 17.51
CA ASN A 594 -0.98 11.11 17.59
C ASN A 594 0.42 10.63 17.19
N LEU A 595 1.01 9.72 17.98
CA LEU A 595 2.33 9.15 17.71
C LEU A 595 2.23 8.03 16.67
N GLY A 596 2.80 8.24 15.48
CA GLY A 596 2.88 7.24 14.42
C GLY A 596 3.90 6.12 14.73
N MET A 597 3.48 4.87 14.52
CA MET A 597 4.33 3.69 14.64
C MET A 597 4.26 2.84 13.36
N PRO A 598 5.40 2.31 12.87
CA PRO A 598 5.43 1.45 11.71
C PRO A 598 4.97 0.03 12.06
N LEU A 599 4.09 -0.54 11.24
CA LEU A 599 3.74 -1.98 11.26
C LEU A 599 4.60 -2.76 10.25
N TYR A 600 5.86 -2.33 10.10
CA TYR A 600 6.85 -2.84 9.16
C TYR A 600 8.26 -2.55 9.69
N GLY A 601 9.26 -3.17 9.05
CA GLY A 601 10.68 -2.93 9.30
C GLY A 601 11.45 -2.45 8.08
N ARG A 602 12.26 -1.41 8.25
CA ARG A 602 13.24 -0.94 7.25
C ARG A 602 14.50 -1.79 7.35
N SER A 603 14.99 -2.30 6.21
CA SER A 603 16.05 -3.31 6.18
C SER A 603 17.28 -2.92 5.35
N PHE A 604 18.42 -3.48 5.75
CA PHE A 604 19.76 -3.20 5.22
C PHE A 604 20.55 -4.51 5.15
N THR A 605 21.24 -4.78 4.05
CA THR A 605 22.05 -6.01 3.87
C THR A 605 23.55 -5.71 3.78
N ASN A 606 24.39 -6.72 4.04
CA ASN A 606 25.84 -6.62 4.01
C ASN A 606 26.41 -5.50 4.91
N THR A 607 25.80 -5.27 6.08
CA THR A 607 26.36 -4.42 7.14
C THR A 607 27.05 -5.26 8.22
N GLN A 608 27.78 -4.60 9.12
CA GLN A 608 28.36 -5.21 10.33
C GLN A 608 27.54 -4.88 11.60
N GLY A 609 26.47 -4.10 11.48
CA GLY A 609 25.61 -3.72 12.61
C GLY A 609 24.91 -2.37 12.41
N LEU A 610 24.39 -1.82 13.49
CA LEU A 610 23.69 -0.53 13.54
C LEU A 610 24.66 0.66 13.50
N GLY A 611 24.34 1.72 12.74
CA GLY A 611 25.16 2.93 12.61
C GLY A 611 26.34 2.78 11.65
N LEU A 612 26.40 1.68 10.88
CA LEU A 612 27.53 1.30 10.04
C LEU A 612 27.14 1.23 8.55
N PRO A 613 28.10 1.34 7.61
CA PRO A 613 27.83 1.18 6.19
C PRO A 613 27.15 -0.16 5.86
N TYR A 614 26.38 -0.18 4.78
CA TYR A 614 25.66 -1.35 4.26
C TYR A 614 25.79 -1.43 2.74
N ARG A 615 25.35 -2.52 2.11
CA ARG A 615 25.27 -2.66 0.64
C ARG A 615 24.00 -3.40 0.23
N GLY A 616 23.00 -2.63 -0.21
CA GLY A 616 21.68 -3.15 -0.58
C GLY A 616 20.73 -3.22 0.62
N ILE A 617 19.45 -3.42 0.35
CA ILE A 617 18.36 -3.36 1.35
C ILE A 617 17.58 -4.67 1.48
N GLY A 618 17.88 -5.69 0.66
CA GLY A 618 17.08 -6.91 0.61
C GLY A 618 15.83 -6.77 -0.27
N ILE A 619 14.93 -7.75 -0.19
CA ILE A 619 13.78 -7.88 -1.11
C ILE A 619 12.46 -7.35 -0.53
N GLY A 620 12.32 -7.35 0.80
CA GLY A 620 11.06 -7.03 1.49
C GLY A 620 9.96 -8.08 1.34
N SER A 621 8.80 -7.79 1.94
CA SER A 621 7.55 -8.56 1.78
C SER A 621 6.80 -8.13 0.51
N TRP A 622 6.75 -6.82 0.23
CA TRP A 622 6.04 -6.24 -0.93
C TRP A 622 6.89 -5.26 -1.75
N GLU A 623 7.85 -4.58 -1.13
CA GLU A 623 8.75 -3.64 -1.78
C GLU A 623 10.19 -3.75 -1.23
N ALA A 624 11.18 -3.46 -2.08
CA ALA A 624 12.58 -3.65 -1.74
C ALA A 624 12.99 -2.84 -0.49
N GLY A 625 13.39 -3.56 0.56
CA GLY A 625 13.85 -2.98 1.83
C GLY A 625 12.78 -2.86 2.92
N VAL A 626 11.53 -3.28 2.69
CA VAL A 626 10.44 -3.21 3.69
C VAL A 626 9.80 -4.57 3.92
N TYR A 627 9.82 -5.03 5.17
CA TYR A 627 9.16 -6.27 5.60
C TYR A 627 7.99 -5.95 6.52
N ASP A 628 6.86 -6.63 6.38
CA ASP A 628 5.70 -6.47 7.27
C ASP A 628 6.05 -6.95 8.69
N LEU A 629 5.53 -6.30 9.73
CA LEU A 629 5.79 -6.68 11.13
C LEU A 629 5.43 -8.14 11.41
N LYS A 630 4.37 -8.65 10.79
CA LYS A 630 3.95 -10.06 10.94
C LYS A 630 4.97 -11.10 10.47
N ASP A 631 5.89 -10.70 9.59
CA ASP A 631 6.99 -11.54 9.06
C ASP A 631 8.27 -11.41 9.92
N LEU A 632 8.27 -10.59 10.97
CA LEU A 632 9.44 -10.25 11.79
C LEU A 632 9.38 -10.89 13.21
N PRO A 633 10.54 -11.24 13.81
CA PRO A 633 11.88 -11.24 13.22
C PRO A 633 12.06 -12.33 12.15
N LEU A 634 12.87 -12.03 11.13
CA LEU A 634 13.23 -13.00 10.07
C LEU A 634 13.95 -14.21 10.66
N ALA A 635 13.73 -15.39 10.07
CA ALA A 635 14.28 -16.65 10.57
C ALA A 635 15.81 -16.60 10.77
N GLY A 636 16.27 -16.96 11.97
CA GLY A 636 17.68 -16.94 12.36
C GLY A 636 18.24 -15.56 12.74
N ALA A 637 17.49 -14.46 12.58
CA ALA A 637 17.88 -13.16 13.10
C ALA A 637 17.65 -13.08 14.61
N GLN A 638 18.55 -12.41 15.32
CA GLN A 638 18.39 -12.11 16.75
C GLN A 638 17.83 -10.69 16.90
N GLU A 639 16.82 -10.49 17.75
CA GLU A 639 16.31 -9.16 18.12
C GLU A 639 17.20 -8.52 19.21
N PHE A 640 17.39 -7.21 19.09
CA PHE A 640 18.16 -6.35 19.99
C PHE A 640 17.35 -5.12 20.38
N TYR A 641 17.39 -4.76 21.66
CA TYR A 641 16.82 -3.52 22.19
C TYR A 641 17.92 -2.49 22.41
N ASP A 642 17.77 -1.32 21.79
CA ASP A 642 18.62 -0.16 22.01
C ASP A 642 17.98 0.73 23.10
N ALA A 643 18.55 0.66 24.29
CA ALA A 643 18.05 1.36 25.48
C ALA A 643 18.31 2.88 25.46
N GLU A 644 19.30 3.35 24.71
CA GLU A 644 19.61 4.79 24.59
C GLU A 644 18.69 5.43 23.55
N ALA A 645 18.62 4.86 22.34
CA ALA A 645 17.75 5.35 21.29
C ALA A 645 16.24 5.13 21.59
N GLY A 646 15.92 4.14 22.45
CA GLY A 646 14.55 3.70 22.68
C GLY A 646 13.95 3.12 21.40
N ALA A 647 14.56 2.04 20.90
CA ALA A 647 14.23 1.41 19.63
C ALA A 647 14.63 -0.07 19.59
N THR A 648 14.12 -0.81 18.60
CA THR A 648 14.44 -2.22 18.36
C THR A 648 14.92 -2.48 16.92
N TYR A 649 15.74 -3.51 16.76
CA TYR A 649 16.14 -4.04 15.46
C TYR A 649 16.46 -5.54 15.59
N SER A 650 16.36 -6.29 14.48
CA SER A 650 16.95 -7.62 14.38
C SER A 650 18.21 -7.61 13.52
N TYR A 651 19.12 -8.54 13.78
CA TYR A 651 20.34 -8.72 13.00
C TYR A 651 20.65 -10.21 12.80
N HIS A 652 20.98 -10.59 11.56
CA HIS A 652 21.35 -11.94 11.18
C HIS A 652 22.86 -12.03 10.87
N ASN A 653 23.63 -12.51 11.85
CA ASN A 653 25.11 -12.57 11.81
C ASN A 653 25.67 -13.22 10.53
N GLY A 654 25.00 -14.25 9.99
CA GLY A 654 25.48 -15.00 8.83
C GLY A 654 25.30 -14.31 7.47
N SER A 655 24.54 -13.20 7.40
CA SER A 655 24.26 -12.47 6.14
C SER A 655 24.51 -10.96 6.24
N GLY A 656 24.86 -10.44 7.42
CA GLY A 656 24.98 -9.00 7.65
C GLY A 656 23.68 -8.25 7.41
N MET A 657 22.52 -8.90 7.59
CA MET A 657 21.20 -8.29 7.39
C MET A 657 20.67 -7.73 8.71
N LEU A 658 20.31 -6.44 8.69
CA LEU A 658 19.70 -5.71 9.79
C LEU A 658 18.28 -5.28 9.38
N VAL A 659 17.32 -5.36 10.30
CA VAL A 659 15.95 -4.83 10.11
C VAL A 659 15.58 -4.00 11.34
N SER A 660 15.29 -2.71 11.20
CA SER A 660 14.77 -1.88 12.30
C SER A 660 13.25 -1.79 12.21
N TYR A 661 12.57 -2.18 13.30
CA TYR A 661 11.12 -2.24 13.48
C TYR A 661 10.82 -2.10 14.98
N ASP A 662 9.60 -1.71 15.35
CA ASP A 662 9.13 -1.80 16.73
C ASP A 662 8.68 -3.24 17.03
N SER A 663 9.21 -3.88 18.07
CA SER A 663 8.61 -5.10 18.63
C SER A 663 7.60 -4.75 19.74
N VAL A 664 6.73 -5.70 20.14
CA VAL A 664 5.66 -5.44 21.12
C VAL A 664 6.16 -4.80 22.43
N PRO A 665 7.28 -5.23 23.06
CA PRO A 665 7.85 -4.54 24.22
C PRO A 665 8.27 -3.09 23.94
N MET A 666 8.68 -2.77 22.71
CA MET A 666 9.02 -1.40 22.30
C MET A 666 7.75 -0.56 22.04
N ALA A 667 6.74 -1.13 21.40
CA ALA A 667 5.43 -0.48 21.23
C ALA A 667 4.76 -0.15 22.59
N LEU A 668 4.86 -1.06 23.56
CA LEU A 668 4.38 -0.82 24.93
C LEU A 668 5.16 0.31 25.63
N ARG A 669 6.48 0.44 25.39
CA ARG A 669 7.27 1.61 25.83
C ARG A 669 6.85 2.90 25.13
N LYS A 670 6.46 2.84 23.85
CA LYS A 670 5.88 3.98 23.12
C LYS A 670 4.50 4.37 23.64
N ALA A 671 3.70 3.42 24.11
CA ALA A 671 2.44 3.69 24.83
C ALA A 671 2.67 4.38 26.19
N ASP A 672 3.67 3.95 26.96
CA ASP A 672 4.11 4.68 28.17
C ASP A 672 4.60 6.10 27.83
N TYR A 673 5.30 6.27 26.71
CA TYR A 673 5.76 7.58 26.24
C TYR A 673 4.60 8.51 25.80
N ILE A 674 3.59 7.98 25.09
CA ILE A 674 2.33 8.68 24.75
C ILE A 674 1.68 9.25 26.02
N ALA A 675 1.56 8.44 27.08
CA ALA A 675 0.98 8.87 28.35
C ALA A 675 1.85 9.91 29.08
N GLN A 676 3.17 9.72 29.14
CA GLN A 676 4.11 10.66 29.77
C GLN A 676 4.10 12.04 29.07
N GLN A 677 4.07 12.04 27.74
CA GLN A 677 4.04 13.23 26.89
C GLN A 677 2.63 13.86 26.75
N ARG A 678 1.58 13.19 27.26
CA ARG A 678 0.17 13.60 27.16
C ARG A 678 -0.29 13.77 25.70
N LEU A 679 0.13 12.85 24.85
CA LEU A 679 -0.21 12.83 23.42
C LEU A 679 -1.67 12.44 23.20
N GLY A 680 -2.22 12.84 22.06
CA GLY A 680 -3.60 12.54 21.65
C GLY A 680 -3.88 11.06 21.42
N GLY A 681 -2.85 10.23 21.23
CA GLY A 681 -2.98 8.79 21.06
C GLY A 681 -1.88 8.19 20.19
N ALA A 682 -2.20 7.05 19.57
CA ALA A 682 -1.33 6.31 18.65
C ALA A 682 -1.90 6.33 17.21
N MET A 683 -0.99 6.28 16.24
CA MET A 683 -1.29 6.09 14.81
C MET A 683 -0.42 4.96 14.24
N TRP A 684 -0.93 4.21 13.24
CA TRP A 684 -0.17 3.15 12.57
C TRP A 684 -0.22 3.19 11.04
N TRP A 685 0.94 2.98 10.41
CA TRP A 685 1.10 2.72 8.98
C TRP A 685 1.70 1.31 8.76
N GLU A 686 1.04 0.38 8.08
CA GLU A 686 -0.41 0.31 7.82
C GLU A 686 -0.96 -1.03 8.34
N ILE A 687 -2.27 -1.09 8.55
CA ILE A 687 -2.92 -2.10 9.41
C ILE A 687 -2.73 -3.55 8.94
N SER A 688 -2.52 -3.79 7.63
CA SER A 688 -2.31 -5.13 7.09
C SER A 688 -0.95 -5.73 7.49
N GLY A 689 0.01 -4.90 7.91
CA GLY A 689 1.32 -5.31 8.41
C GLY A 689 1.32 -5.88 9.83
N ASP A 690 0.29 -5.58 10.65
CA ASP A 690 0.21 -6.07 12.03
C ASP A 690 -0.05 -7.59 12.11
N ARG A 691 0.23 -8.15 13.28
CA ARG A 691 -0.10 -9.53 13.62
C ARG A 691 -1.58 -9.63 14.02
N THR A 692 -2.15 -10.82 13.84
CA THR A 692 -3.52 -11.16 14.28
C THR A 692 -3.55 -12.05 15.53
N ASP A 693 -2.38 -12.28 16.15
CA ASP A 693 -2.20 -13.02 17.41
C ASP A 693 -1.82 -12.08 18.57
N GLU A 694 -1.44 -12.64 19.71
CA GLU A 694 -0.95 -11.91 20.91
C GLU A 694 0.21 -10.94 20.61
N GLY A 695 0.88 -11.08 19.45
CA GLY A 695 1.90 -10.17 18.96
C GLY A 695 1.37 -8.91 18.27
N SER A 696 0.05 -8.69 18.18
CA SER A 696 -0.56 -7.48 17.59
C SER A 696 -0.09 -6.23 18.32
N ILE A 697 0.65 -5.36 17.64
CA ILE A 697 1.08 -4.07 18.20
C ILE A 697 -0.12 -3.15 18.45
N VAL A 698 -1.11 -3.16 17.55
CA VAL A 698 -2.32 -2.33 17.71
C VAL A 698 -3.08 -2.75 18.96
N SER A 699 -3.34 -4.04 19.14
CA SER A 699 -4.10 -4.55 20.30
C SER A 699 -3.38 -4.28 21.63
N ASN A 700 -2.08 -4.58 21.70
CA ASN A 700 -1.27 -4.39 22.90
C ASN A 700 -1.21 -2.90 23.32
N VAL A 701 -0.99 -1.98 22.38
CA VAL A 701 -0.94 -0.54 22.68
C VAL A 701 -2.31 0.02 23.07
N VAL A 702 -3.39 -0.41 22.40
CA VAL A 702 -4.76 0.02 22.71
C VAL A 702 -5.17 -0.37 24.12
N GLU A 703 -4.87 -1.61 24.55
CA GLU A 703 -5.17 -2.07 25.91
C GLU A 703 -4.31 -1.35 26.96
N LYS A 704 -3.03 -1.15 26.66
CA LYS A 704 -2.07 -0.41 27.51
C LYS A 704 -2.47 1.06 27.71
N LEU A 705 -2.99 1.73 26.68
CA LEU A 705 -3.49 3.11 26.78
C LEU A 705 -4.88 3.16 27.43
N GLY A 706 -5.80 2.32 26.98
CA GLY A 706 -7.21 2.26 27.40
C GLY A 706 -7.42 1.87 28.85
N GLY A 707 -6.50 1.08 29.42
CA GLY A 707 -6.62 0.51 30.76
C GLY A 707 -7.65 -0.61 30.87
N LEU A 708 -7.83 -1.15 32.07
CA LEU A 708 -8.63 -2.37 32.35
C LEU A 708 -10.10 -2.32 31.87
N SER A 709 -10.65 -1.13 31.63
CA SER A 709 -12.04 -0.91 31.18
C SER A 709 -12.14 -0.25 29.80
N GLY A 710 -11.00 0.05 29.15
CA GLY A 710 -10.96 0.88 27.94
C GLY A 710 -11.34 2.35 28.15
N ALA A 711 -11.67 2.78 29.38
CA ALA A 711 -12.22 4.11 29.67
C ALA A 711 -11.27 5.28 29.41
N ASN A 712 -9.98 5.02 29.20
CA ASN A 712 -9.02 6.04 28.74
C ASN A 712 -9.03 6.22 27.21
N MET A 713 -9.73 5.40 26.43
CA MET A 713 -9.83 5.56 24.97
C MET A 713 -10.86 6.63 24.61
N GLU A 714 -10.68 7.27 23.45
CA GLU A 714 -11.62 8.25 22.95
C GLU A 714 -12.96 7.59 22.62
N SER A 715 -14.03 8.13 23.18
CA SER A 715 -15.41 7.69 22.97
C SER A 715 -16.22 8.82 22.34
N SER A 716 -16.49 8.72 21.05
CA SER A 716 -17.30 9.66 20.29
C SER A 716 -17.99 8.93 19.13
N ALA A 717 -19.31 9.12 19.01
CA ALA A 717 -20.14 8.38 18.07
C ALA A 717 -19.89 8.81 16.61
N ASN A 718 -19.72 7.83 15.73
CA ASN A 718 -19.66 8.02 14.29
C ASN A 718 -21.03 8.39 13.69
N TRP A 719 -21.01 8.93 12.47
CA TRP A 719 -22.23 9.31 11.75
C TRP A 719 -22.64 8.24 10.75
N LEU A 720 -23.95 8.01 10.60
CA LEU A 720 -24.54 6.99 9.72
C LEU A 720 -25.66 7.53 8.81
N LEU A 721 -26.05 8.80 8.92
CA LEU A 721 -27.21 9.37 8.24
C LEU A 721 -26.77 10.29 7.08
N TYR A 722 -26.67 9.73 5.88
CA TYR A 722 -26.22 10.45 4.68
C TYR A 722 -27.38 10.58 3.66
N PRO A 723 -28.44 11.37 3.99
CA PRO A 723 -29.72 11.41 3.26
C PRO A 723 -29.60 11.89 1.82
N ASP A 724 -28.51 12.59 1.49
CA ASP A 724 -28.26 13.18 0.18
C ASP A 724 -27.19 12.40 -0.62
N SER A 725 -26.82 11.19 -0.17
CA SER A 725 -25.92 10.32 -0.92
C SER A 725 -26.55 9.88 -2.24
N GLN A 726 -25.74 9.90 -3.30
CA GLN A 726 -26.11 9.33 -4.60
C GLN A 726 -26.28 7.80 -4.56
N PHE A 727 -25.77 7.10 -3.54
CA PHE A 727 -25.89 5.66 -3.39
C PHE A 727 -27.03 5.29 -2.45
N ASP A 728 -27.92 4.43 -2.92
CA ASP A 728 -29.19 4.12 -2.28
C ASP A 728 -28.99 3.35 -0.96
N ASN A 729 -28.05 2.40 -0.92
CA ASN A 729 -27.71 1.68 0.30
C ASN A 729 -27.00 2.55 1.36
N ILE A 730 -26.14 3.50 0.97
CA ILE A 730 -25.60 4.53 1.88
C ILE A 730 -26.73 5.41 2.42
N ARG A 731 -27.58 5.92 1.52
CA ARG A 731 -28.67 6.85 1.84
C ARG A 731 -29.72 6.26 2.78
N ASN A 732 -30.04 4.97 2.60
CA ASN A 732 -31.04 4.25 3.40
C ASN A 732 -30.47 3.63 4.70
N GLY A 733 -29.13 3.65 4.87
CA GLY A 733 -28.43 2.98 5.96
C GLY A 733 -28.14 1.50 5.66
N ILE A 734 -26.84 1.16 5.63
CA ILE A 734 -26.33 -0.15 5.21
C ILE A 734 -26.71 -1.33 6.14
N SER A 735 -27.20 -1.06 7.35
CA SER A 735 -27.54 -2.08 8.38
C SER A 735 -28.98 -2.61 8.34
N GLY A 736 -29.66 -2.56 7.19
CA GLY A 736 -30.87 -3.35 6.95
C GLY A 736 -32.11 -2.95 7.77
N GLY A 737 -32.61 -1.73 7.58
CA GLY A 737 -33.95 -1.34 8.02
C GLY A 737 -34.10 -0.92 9.49
N GLN A 738 -33.02 -0.84 10.27
CA GLN A 738 -33.00 -0.19 11.59
C GLN A 738 -32.29 1.18 11.62
N ALA A 739 -32.24 1.87 10.47
CA ALA A 739 -32.13 3.33 10.48
C ALA A 739 -33.40 3.86 11.17
N GLN A 740 -33.27 4.38 12.39
CA GLN A 740 -34.40 4.88 13.19
C GLN A 740 -35.20 5.93 12.42
N ARG A 741 -36.52 6.00 12.66
CA ARG A 741 -37.41 7.06 12.15
C ARG A 741 -37.16 8.38 12.87
N VAL A 742 -35.98 8.93 12.66
CA VAL A 742 -35.56 10.24 13.13
C VAL A 742 -36.33 11.29 12.35
N GLY A 743 -37.15 12.07 13.06
CA GLY A 743 -37.86 13.21 12.48
C GLY A 743 -36.88 14.32 12.11
N ARG A 744 -37.14 15.01 10.99
CA ARG A 744 -36.56 16.33 10.75
C ARG A 744 -37.34 17.32 11.64
N VAL A 745 -36.63 18.08 12.46
CA VAL A 745 -37.16 19.15 13.32
C VAL A 745 -37.40 20.40 12.49
#